data_AF-A0AAU5I7C1-F1
#
_entry.id   AF-A0AAU5I7C1-F1
#
_cell.length_a   1.000
_cell.length_b   1.000
_cell.length_c   1.000
_cell.angle_alpha   90.00
_cell.angle_beta   90.00
_cell.angle_gamma   90.00
#
_symmetry.space_group_name_H-M   'P 1'
#
loop_
_entity.id
_entity.type
_entity.pdbx_description
1 polymer ?
#
loop_
_entity_poly.entity_id
_entity_poly.type
_entity_poly.pdbx_seq_one_letter_code
_entity_poly.pdbx_strand_id
1 'polypeptide(L)'
;MTFLTTTPAVADPIGDCTATRGAVVAVDFGPFAGKVERGCDTTPTTGYDLLHEAGFSTTGTQHDGPAFICRIGYGAFNSGTQYPTPDKESCVLTPPATAYWSYWTAAPGQDTWSYSQYGAMDRKLKDGDVDAWVYGGTDIGGSTGKPTFSPDDVRAGGTGTPHPGGTPTGAPGDIDVTAAASWLTSQLTDGERVGDDGADTPNYLLTTETAYALAAANGSSAALDKITAFLAAHTDDYAYPAGGTEAPDATAAARLALLAEVTESDPTKFGGHDLIGDLAANVCAAGPESGEPTPGCTAKGDFRNATYTDGQALSVLALLRAGTTPPADTVARLTQVQCADGGVTSILIRTGEFCDGDPATTGLVALVLHTAGGHEDAVAKARAYLGKVQRADGAFPGYTGSTTGSVAATAYAAEALRALGDTGRADSAVGWLSRQQLDGGGFGFEEGATDPALYPTPPAVLAGAGTSLVTLTTKPADPTDPPTSEPPTTQPSTTPSPDDGPDLKKGVAYLTSAANLQQGQYYSAGPGTSRADFGLTIDGAYALAATGLNNAELRGIVDFLDQGGKDGEGRTVNDWTGTGTAYAAGGSIGKTALLAEVVGRDPRDFGGKDLIAALDKAVCAKPSTAPDRSCAAKGAYTYAPSVFAQSLALMAQLRADDKTAAERPIAYLESLQQDNGAWPSLIPSTKDSDVDSTAIAVMALDLAGGDKAERAVAKALGWLASRQLSDGGFPGAAGDSVNSAALAVQGLSLDAGKYAQQITRARKFLAGQQNSDGGFNVAKGGQRGSDLRASTQAVGGSTGISFGTLIRDLSGTSPQPTPSVSASAPDIVTPGGDTGGTGGSTAGSGGGVLASTGVQVGTLTGIAALLVLVGWRTVVGARRRTGVRGPR
;
A
#
# COMPACT_ATOMS: atom_id res chain seq x y z
N MET A 1 -48.77 3.50 19.62
CA MET A 1 -47.39 3.88 19.28
C MET A 1 -47.48 5.13 18.43
N THR A 2 -47.06 6.26 18.98
CA THR A 2 -47.01 7.56 18.30
C THR A 2 -45.76 7.55 17.44
N PHE A 3 -45.90 7.56 16.11
CA PHE A 3 -44.77 7.75 15.21
C PHE A 3 -44.25 9.18 15.38
N LEU A 4 -43.03 9.32 15.89
CA LEU A 4 -42.29 10.57 15.80
C LEU A 4 -41.94 10.79 14.33
N THR A 5 -42.66 11.70 13.68
CA THR A 5 -42.27 12.26 12.38
C THR A 5 -41.05 13.16 12.62
N THR A 6 -39.86 12.68 12.27
CA THR A 6 -38.68 13.53 12.16
C THR A 6 -38.91 14.51 11.02
N THR A 7 -39.01 15.80 11.35
CA THR A 7 -38.92 16.89 10.37
C THR A 7 -37.62 16.73 9.58
N PRO A 8 -37.64 16.78 8.23
CA PRO A 8 -36.40 16.74 7.45
C PRO A 8 -35.55 17.97 7.79
N ALA A 9 -34.23 17.77 7.87
CA ALA A 9 -33.28 18.86 8.02
C ALA A 9 -33.49 19.86 6.87
N VAL A 10 -33.50 21.15 7.21
CA VAL A 10 -33.59 22.21 6.21
C VAL A 10 -32.17 22.49 5.76
N ALA A 11 -31.92 22.32 4.46
CA ALA A 11 -30.63 22.64 3.85
C ALA A 11 -30.15 24.03 4.22
N ASP A 12 -28.86 24.16 4.49
CA ASP A 12 -28.25 25.46 4.73
C ASP A 12 -28.40 26.33 3.47
N PRO A 13 -28.52 27.67 3.62
CA PRO A 13 -28.51 28.57 2.48
C PRO A 13 -27.28 28.32 1.61
N ILE A 14 -27.49 28.14 0.29
CA ILE A 14 -26.40 27.78 -0.63
C ILE A 14 -25.19 28.72 -0.54
N GLY A 15 -25.40 30.00 -0.21
CA GLY A 15 -24.33 31.00 -0.06
C GLY A 15 -23.50 30.89 1.23
N ASP A 16 -23.93 30.08 2.20
CA ASP A 16 -23.19 29.85 3.46
C ASP A 16 -22.10 28.78 3.30
N CYS A 17 -22.27 27.89 2.31
CA CYS A 17 -21.17 27.07 1.82
C CYS A 17 -20.25 27.94 0.98
N THR A 18 -18.97 27.92 1.30
CA THR A 18 -17.91 28.68 0.61
C THR A 18 -16.73 27.76 0.38
N ALA A 19 -15.70 28.22 -0.34
CA ALA A 19 -14.49 27.43 -0.53
C ALA A 19 -13.72 27.10 0.77
N THR A 20 -14.05 27.73 1.90
CA THR A 20 -13.42 27.50 3.21
C THR A 20 -14.44 27.20 4.30
N ARG A 21 -15.68 26.83 3.95
CA ARG A 21 -16.73 26.48 4.91
C ARG A 21 -17.81 25.62 4.26
N GLY A 22 -18.09 24.44 4.79
CA GLY A 22 -19.15 23.58 4.29
C GLY A 22 -18.85 22.93 2.94
N ALA A 23 -19.77 22.13 2.43
CA ALA A 23 -19.66 21.51 1.11
C ALA A 23 -20.97 21.63 0.33
N VAL A 24 -20.88 21.54 -0.99
CA VAL A 24 -22.05 21.60 -1.89
C VAL A 24 -22.25 20.24 -2.52
N VAL A 25 -23.50 19.79 -2.60
CA VAL A 25 -23.89 18.65 -3.44
C VAL A 25 -24.81 19.10 -4.56
N ALA A 26 -24.56 18.55 -5.75
CA ALA A 26 -25.39 18.73 -6.94
C ALA A 26 -26.03 17.41 -7.36
N VAL A 27 -27.31 17.42 -7.70
CA VAL A 27 -28.01 16.23 -8.21
C VAL A 27 -28.66 16.58 -9.55
N ASP A 28 -28.28 15.83 -10.59
CA ASP A 28 -28.82 16.02 -11.94
C ASP A 28 -30.12 15.24 -12.14
N PHE A 29 -31.25 15.95 -12.13
CA PHE A 29 -32.55 15.41 -12.48
C PHE A 29 -32.89 15.53 -13.98
N GLY A 30 -31.96 15.97 -14.82
CA GLY A 30 -32.12 16.11 -16.27
C GLY A 30 -32.72 14.88 -16.98
N PRO A 31 -32.26 13.65 -16.68
CA PRO A 31 -32.86 12.41 -17.22
C PRO A 31 -34.35 12.21 -16.89
N PHE A 32 -34.87 12.95 -15.89
CA PHE A 32 -36.25 12.91 -15.43
C PHE A 32 -37.01 14.23 -15.70
N ALA A 33 -36.55 15.00 -16.69
CA ALA A 33 -37.08 16.31 -17.07
C ALA A 33 -36.97 17.38 -15.97
N GLY A 34 -36.00 17.23 -15.07
CA GLY A 34 -35.60 18.22 -14.09
C GLY A 34 -34.40 19.05 -14.53
N LYS A 35 -33.85 19.82 -13.59
CA LYS A 35 -32.59 20.55 -13.71
C LYS A 35 -31.57 19.99 -12.71
N VAL A 36 -30.34 20.48 -12.77
CA VAL A 36 -29.36 20.25 -11.70
C VAL A 36 -29.81 21.04 -10.47
N GLU A 37 -30.10 20.34 -9.38
CA GLU A 37 -30.45 20.93 -8.09
C GLU A 37 -29.22 20.91 -7.17
N ARG A 38 -29.10 21.91 -6.31
CA ARG A 38 -27.96 22.06 -5.40
C ARG A 38 -28.45 22.23 -3.97
N GLY A 39 -27.69 21.70 -3.03
CA GLY A 39 -27.84 22.02 -1.62
C GLY A 39 -26.51 22.11 -0.90
N CYS A 40 -26.56 22.73 0.27
CA CYS A 40 -25.41 23.07 1.09
C CYS A 40 -25.58 22.44 2.48
N ASP A 41 -24.46 21.97 3.01
CA ASP A 41 -24.29 21.66 4.43
C ASP A 41 -23.01 22.36 4.90
N THR A 42 -23.11 23.21 5.92
CA THR A 42 -21.98 23.95 6.48
C THR A 42 -21.11 23.14 7.43
N THR A 43 -21.54 21.92 7.80
CA THR A 43 -20.84 21.02 8.73
C THR A 43 -20.82 19.55 8.26
N PRO A 44 -20.48 19.26 6.99
CA PRO A 44 -20.67 17.94 6.43
C PRO A 44 -19.64 16.95 6.96
N THR A 45 -20.11 15.77 7.34
CA THR A 45 -19.24 14.67 7.82
C THR A 45 -18.92 13.66 6.74
N THR A 46 -19.90 13.31 5.91
CA THR A 46 -19.72 12.40 4.76
C THR A 46 -20.47 12.88 3.53
N GLY A 47 -20.11 12.38 2.35
CA GLY A 47 -20.86 12.63 1.10
C GLY A 47 -22.34 12.23 1.19
N TYR A 48 -22.64 11.19 1.98
CA TYR A 48 -24.00 10.76 2.24
C TYR A 48 -24.75 11.73 3.17
N ASP A 49 -24.09 12.21 4.22
CA ASP A 49 -24.67 13.21 5.14
C ASP A 49 -24.92 14.51 4.40
N LEU A 50 -23.94 14.99 3.62
CA LEU A 50 -24.07 16.14 2.75
C LEU A 50 -25.30 16.02 1.84
N LEU A 51 -25.52 14.85 1.22
CA LEU A 51 -26.71 14.64 0.38
C LEU A 51 -28.02 14.79 1.16
N HIS A 52 -28.10 14.28 2.39
CA HIS A 52 -29.32 14.32 3.19
C HIS A 52 -29.57 15.69 3.82
N GLU A 53 -28.54 16.27 4.43
CA GLU A 53 -28.60 17.59 5.07
C GLU A 53 -28.84 18.69 4.03
N ALA A 54 -28.37 18.52 2.80
CA ALA A 54 -28.72 19.35 1.65
C ALA A 54 -30.18 19.24 1.17
N GLY A 55 -31.00 18.42 1.85
CA GLY A 55 -32.45 18.32 1.63
C GLY A 55 -32.87 17.29 0.58
N PHE A 56 -31.95 16.43 0.13
CA PHE A 56 -32.28 15.31 -0.74
C PHE A 56 -32.70 14.09 0.07
N SER A 57 -33.73 13.40 -0.39
CA SER A 57 -34.17 12.12 0.16
C SER A 57 -33.59 10.99 -0.67
N THR A 58 -33.15 9.92 -0.03
CA THR A 58 -32.66 8.74 -0.73
C THR A 58 -33.49 7.50 -0.41
N THR A 59 -33.40 6.51 -1.29
CA THR A 59 -33.74 5.12 -0.97
C THR A 59 -32.56 4.26 -1.37
N GLY A 60 -32.08 3.42 -0.45
CA GLY A 60 -31.05 2.42 -0.73
C GLY A 60 -31.60 1.13 -1.35
N THR A 61 -30.71 0.22 -1.73
CA THR A 61 -31.12 -1.13 -2.13
C THR A 61 -31.44 -1.99 -0.90
N GLN A 62 -32.29 -3.00 -1.05
CA GLN A 62 -32.55 -3.95 0.02
C GLN A 62 -31.36 -4.88 0.29
N HIS A 63 -30.56 -5.17 -0.74
CA HIS A 63 -29.37 -6.04 -0.68
C HIS A 63 -28.19 -5.38 0.03
N ASP A 64 -27.85 -4.15 -0.36
CA ASP A 64 -26.66 -3.44 0.10
C ASP A 64 -26.97 -2.41 1.20
N GLY A 65 -28.24 -2.24 1.52
CA GLY A 65 -28.71 -1.28 2.52
C GLY A 65 -28.69 0.18 2.02
N PRO A 66 -28.87 1.16 2.92
CA PRO A 66 -28.96 2.59 2.59
C PRO A 66 -27.68 3.14 1.92
N ALA A 67 -26.54 2.46 2.08
CA ALA A 67 -25.26 2.85 1.51
C ALA A 67 -25.24 2.81 -0.02
N PHE A 68 -26.02 1.92 -0.63
CA PHE A 68 -26.15 1.87 -2.09
C PHE A 68 -27.41 2.63 -2.53
N ILE A 69 -27.24 3.92 -2.84
CA ILE A 69 -28.34 4.81 -3.20
C ILE A 69 -28.93 4.40 -4.55
N CYS A 70 -30.15 3.87 -4.52
CA CYS A 70 -30.85 3.50 -5.74
C CYS A 70 -31.83 4.58 -6.22
N ARG A 71 -32.33 5.45 -5.31
CA ARG A 71 -33.17 6.59 -5.68
C ARG A 71 -32.75 7.85 -4.95
N ILE A 72 -32.94 8.99 -5.62
CA ILE A 72 -32.79 10.32 -5.06
C ILE A 72 -34.05 11.13 -5.40
N GLY A 73 -34.55 11.91 -4.44
CA GLY A 73 -35.64 12.85 -4.64
C GLY A 73 -35.38 14.16 -3.90
N TYR A 74 -35.99 15.25 -4.34
CA TYR A 74 -35.76 16.57 -3.76
C TYR A 74 -37.08 17.30 -3.55
N GLY A 75 -37.33 17.87 -2.37
CA GLY A 75 -38.63 18.44 -2.02
C GLY A 75 -39.11 19.54 -2.99
N ALA A 76 -38.18 20.32 -3.55
CA ALA A 76 -38.50 21.38 -4.51
C ALA A 76 -38.70 20.86 -5.96
N PHE A 77 -38.33 19.61 -6.25
CA PHE A 77 -38.50 18.99 -7.57
C PHE A 77 -39.59 17.91 -7.52
N ASN A 78 -40.64 18.06 -8.32
CA ASN A 78 -41.77 17.12 -8.40
C ASN A 78 -42.31 16.69 -7.02
N SER A 79 -42.39 17.66 -6.09
CA SER A 79 -42.89 17.47 -4.72
C SER A 79 -42.20 16.34 -3.95
N GLY A 80 -40.89 16.13 -4.17
CA GLY A 80 -40.11 15.11 -3.46
C GLY A 80 -40.21 13.70 -4.06
N THR A 81 -40.80 13.55 -5.26
CA THR A 81 -40.81 12.26 -5.96
C THR A 81 -39.38 11.75 -6.15
N GLN A 82 -39.11 10.53 -5.71
CA GLN A 82 -37.80 9.90 -5.85
C GLN A 82 -37.67 9.18 -7.20
N TYR A 83 -36.51 9.35 -7.83
CA TYR A 83 -36.20 8.79 -9.14
C TYR A 83 -34.97 7.87 -9.08
N PRO A 84 -34.90 6.83 -9.93
CA PRO A 84 -35.96 6.33 -10.82
C PRO A 84 -37.19 5.82 -10.05
N THR A 85 -38.38 5.92 -10.65
CA THR A 85 -39.63 5.49 -10.01
C THR A 85 -39.69 3.96 -9.84
N PRO A 86 -40.51 3.44 -8.91
CA PRO A 86 -40.55 2.01 -8.60
C PRO A 86 -40.86 1.05 -9.77
N ASP A 87 -41.47 1.53 -10.84
CA ASP A 87 -41.72 0.77 -12.07
C ASP A 87 -40.48 0.61 -12.97
N LYS A 88 -39.42 1.40 -12.73
CA LYS A 88 -38.17 1.40 -13.49
C LYS A 88 -37.03 0.71 -12.76
N GLU A 89 -36.96 0.90 -11.45
CA GLU A 89 -36.01 0.21 -10.58
C GLU A 89 -36.76 -0.21 -9.32
N SER A 90 -36.64 -1.46 -8.92
CA SER A 90 -37.32 -2.04 -7.75
C SER A 90 -36.55 -1.76 -6.45
N CYS A 91 -35.24 -1.51 -6.55
CA CYS A 91 -34.31 -1.32 -5.44
C CYS A 91 -34.20 -2.52 -4.50
N VAL A 92 -34.42 -3.71 -5.04
CA VAL A 92 -34.13 -4.93 -4.30
C VAL A 92 -32.62 -5.21 -4.34
N LEU A 93 -31.99 -5.07 -5.51
CA LEU A 93 -30.57 -5.32 -5.73
C LEU A 93 -29.87 -4.06 -6.25
N THR A 94 -28.55 -4.15 -6.35
CA THR A 94 -27.68 -3.17 -6.99
C THR A 94 -28.12 -2.90 -8.43
N PRO A 95 -28.50 -1.64 -8.78
CA PRO A 95 -28.83 -1.24 -10.15
C PRO A 95 -27.72 -1.59 -11.16
N PRO A 96 -28.07 -1.91 -12.43
CA PRO A 96 -27.08 -2.24 -13.45
C PRO A 96 -26.25 -1.01 -13.85
N ALA A 97 -24.99 -1.21 -14.23
CA ALA A 97 -24.07 -0.15 -14.66
C ALA A 97 -24.58 0.70 -15.85
N THR A 98 -25.60 0.23 -16.57
CA THR A 98 -26.24 0.97 -17.67
C THR A 98 -27.25 2.02 -17.20
N ALA A 99 -27.70 1.98 -15.94
CA ALA A 99 -28.70 2.90 -15.40
C ALA A 99 -28.66 2.93 -13.86
N TYR A 100 -27.78 3.76 -13.29
CA TYR A 100 -27.66 3.96 -11.85
C TYR A 100 -27.28 5.42 -11.51
N TRP A 101 -27.41 5.78 -10.23
CA TRP A 101 -26.89 7.04 -9.70
C TRP A 101 -25.38 6.94 -9.51
N SER A 102 -24.63 7.51 -10.44
CA SER A 102 -23.18 7.63 -10.39
C SER A 102 -22.77 8.80 -9.48
N TYR A 103 -21.71 8.59 -8.69
CA TYR A 103 -21.23 9.53 -7.68
C TYR A 103 -19.89 10.14 -8.12
N TRP A 104 -19.83 11.47 -8.07
CA TRP A 104 -18.72 12.26 -8.58
C TRP A 104 -18.27 13.25 -7.53
N THR A 105 -16.98 13.53 -7.48
CA THR A 105 -16.37 14.32 -6.41
C THR A 105 -15.39 15.31 -7.00
N ALA A 106 -15.31 16.49 -6.38
CA ALA A 106 -14.33 17.51 -6.69
C ALA A 106 -13.86 18.20 -5.41
N ALA A 107 -12.55 18.14 -5.15
CA ALA A 107 -11.90 18.83 -4.04
C ALA A 107 -12.01 20.35 -4.17
N PRO A 108 -11.81 21.13 -3.09
CA PRO A 108 -11.76 22.58 -3.17
C PRO A 108 -10.79 23.04 -4.26
N GLY A 109 -11.30 23.78 -5.24
CA GLY A 109 -10.51 24.32 -6.34
C GLY A 109 -10.29 23.43 -7.56
N GLN A 110 -10.90 22.24 -7.59
CA GLN A 110 -10.98 21.43 -8.81
C GLN A 110 -12.13 21.92 -9.70
N ASP A 111 -11.88 21.99 -11.01
CA ASP A 111 -12.81 22.38 -12.08
C ASP A 111 -13.27 21.17 -12.93
N THR A 112 -12.86 19.97 -12.56
CA THR A 112 -13.24 18.70 -13.21
C THR A 112 -13.77 17.70 -12.19
N TRP A 113 -14.64 16.80 -12.65
CA TRP A 113 -15.23 15.75 -11.82
C TRP A 113 -14.38 14.48 -11.81
N SER A 114 -14.16 13.93 -10.64
CA SER A 114 -13.60 12.58 -10.45
C SER A 114 -14.73 11.59 -10.16
N TYR A 115 -14.74 10.45 -10.84
CA TYR A 115 -15.69 9.37 -10.56
C TYR A 115 -15.28 8.66 -9.27
N SER A 116 -16.22 8.49 -8.33
CA SER A 116 -15.95 7.75 -7.11
C SER A 116 -16.21 6.26 -7.31
N GLN A 117 -15.20 5.42 -7.04
CA GLN A 117 -15.37 3.97 -6.97
C GLN A 117 -15.91 3.49 -5.61
N TYR A 118 -16.01 4.40 -4.64
CA TYR A 118 -16.50 4.14 -3.29
C TYR A 118 -17.84 4.85 -3.04
N GLY A 119 -18.60 4.35 -2.07
CA GLY A 119 -19.91 4.91 -1.72
C GLY A 119 -19.77 6.28 -1.04
N ALA A 120 -20.81 7.11 -1.11
CA ALA A 120 -20.78 8.45 -0.50
C ALA A 120 -20.66 8.44 1.03
N MET A 121 -20.95 7.31 1.69
CA MET A 121 -20.70 7.12 3.12
C MET A 121 -19.19 7.03 3.44
N ASP A 122 -18.37 6.58 2.49
CA ASP A 122 -16.91 6.45 2.65
C ASP A 122 -16.17 7.78 2.38
N ARG A 123 -16.83 8.72 1.70
CA ARG A 123 -16.27 10.03 1.38
C ARG A 123 -16.28 10.94 2.60
N LYS A 124 -15.10 11.25 3.14
CA LYS A 124 -14.91 12.33 4.14
C LYS A 124 -14.81 13.67 3.43
N LEU A 125 -15.69 14.59 3.83
CA LEU A 125 -15.76 15.92 3.23
C LEU A 125 -14.90 16.92 4.00
N LYS A 126 -14.34 17.86 3.24
CA LYS A 126 -13.61 19.03 3.70
C LYS A 126 -14.37 20.28 3.27
N ASP A 127 -14.13 21.36 3.99
CA ASP A 127 -14.63 22.68 3.61
C ASP A 127 -14.26 23.03 2.16
N GLY A 128 -15.26 23.40 1.36
CA GLY A 128 -15.15 23.69 -0.07
C GLY A 128 -15.28 22.48 -0.99
N ASP A 129 -15.48 21.27 -0.49
CA ASP A 129 -15.75 20.10 -1.35
C ASP A 129 -17.05 20.28 -2.14
N VAL A 130 -17.07 19.65 -3.31
CA VAL A 130 -18.29 19.54 -4.11
C VAL A 130 -18.49 18.11 -4.56
N ASP A 131 -19.71 17.63 -4.39
CA ASP A 131 -20.15 16.32 -4.85
C ASP A 131 -21.22 16.45 -5.92
N ALA A 132 -21.30 15.48 -6.83
CA ALA A 132 -22.36 15.39 -7.82
C ALA A 132 -22.92 13.97 -7.95
N TRP A 133 -24.22 13.91 -8.22
CA TRP A 133 -24.97 12.70 -8.53
C TRP A 133 -25.60 12.81 -9.90
N VAL A 134 -25.32 11.86 -10.79
CA VAL A 134 -25.86 11.83 -12.16
C VAL A 134 -26.43 10.45 -12.45
N TYR A 135 -27.63 10.42 -13.02
CA TYR A 135 -28.31 9.17 -13.36
C TYR A 135 -28.06 8.78 -14.82
N GLY A 136 -27.50 7.58 -15.05
CA GLY A 136 -27.23 7.11 -16.41
C GLY A 136 -26.37 5.86 -16.48
N GLY A 137 -25.91 5.56 -17.69
CA GLY A 137 -24.89 4.53 -17.92
C GLY A 137 -23.50 5.12 -17.71
N THR A 138 -22.75 4.52 -16.79
CA THR A 138 -21.39 4.95 -16.41
C THR A 138 -20.53 3.69 -16.33
N ASP A 139 -19.38 3.70 -16.99
CA ASP A 139 -18.42 2.59 -16.96
C ASP A 139 -17.66 2.54 -15.63
N ILE A 140 -17.01 1.40 -15.36
CA ILE A 140 -16.31 1.13 -14.09
C ILE A 140 -15.21 2.17 -13.78
N GLY A 141 -14.65 2.81 -14.81
CA GLY A 141 -13.64 3.86 -14.67
C GLY A 141 -14.19 5.29 -14.71
N GLY A 142 -15.49 5.48 -14.93
CA GLY A 142 -16.09 6.82 -15.10
C GLY A 142 -15.55 7.60 -16.29
N SER A 143 -15.08 6.91 -17.33
CA SER A 143 -14.64 7.54 -18.58
C SER A 143 -15.82 8.04 -19.43
N THR A 144 -17.00 7.46 -19.21
CA THR A 144 -18.32 7.79 -19.77
C THR A 144 -19.30 8.15 -18.65
N GLY A 145 -20.43 8.79 -18.97
CA GLY A 145 -21.46 9.13 -17.97
C GLY A 145 -21.11 10.30 -17.03
N LYS A 146 -20.09 11.09 -17.36
CA LYS A 146 -19.65 12.28 -16.60
C LYS A 146 -20.75 13.36 -16.50
N PRO A 147 -20.77 14.17 -15.44
CA PRO A 147 -21.69 15.31 -15.35
C PRO A 147 -21.47 16.28 -16.52
N THR A 148 -22.56 16.84 -17.06
CA THR A 148 -22.51 17.81 -18.16
C THR A 148 -22.26 19.25 -17.69
N PHE A 149 -22.09 19.45 -16.39
CA PHE A 149 -21.74 20.71 -15.73
C PHE A 149 -20.40 20.53 -15.02
N SER A 150 -19.68 21.62 -14.74
CA SER A 150 -18.43 21.61 -13.99
C SER A 150 -18.67 21.74 -12.47
N PRO A 151 -17.71 21.35 -11.61
CA PRO A 151 -17.75 21.68 -10.18
C PRO A 151 -17.93 23.18 -9.92
N ASP A 152 -17.30 24.04 -10.73
CA ASP A 152 -17.39 25.49 -10.57
C ASP A 152 -18.78 26.05 -10.89
N ASP A 153 -19.54 25.41 -11.78
CA ASP A 153 -20.93 25.78 -12.06
C ASP A 153 -21.83 25.60 -10.84
N VAL A 154 -21.45 24.70 -9.92
CA VAL A 154 -22.27 24.35 -8.76
C VAL A 154 -21.73 24.93 -7.44
N ARG A 155 -20.45 25.30 -7.35
CA ARG A 155 -19.89 26.01 -6.19
C ARG A 155 -20.68 27.29 -5.90
N ALA A 156 -20.86 27.57 -4.62
CA ALA A 156 -21.43 28.82 -4.15
C ALA A 156 -20.37 29.93 -4.26
N GLY A 157 -20.48 30.77 -5.30
CA GLY A 157 -19.69 32.00 -5.41
C GLY A 157 -19.17 32.42 -6.79
N GLY A 158 -19.19 31.59 -7.82
CA GLY A 158 -18.73 31.96 -9.18
C GLY A 158 -17.24 32.34 -9.27
N THR A 159 -16.46 31.51 -9.99
CA THR A 159 -15.07 31.73 -10.43
C THR A 159 -14.14 32.44 -9.45
N GLY A 160 -13.58 31.71 -8.49
CA GLY A 160 -12.53 32.24 -7.63
C GLY A 160 -12.16 31.30 -6.49
N THR A 161 -11.29 30.34 -6.78
CA THR A 161 -10.70 29.45 -5.78
C THR A 161 -9.75 30.24 -4.86
N PRO A 162 -9.94 30.25 -3.52
CA PRO A 162 -8.86 30.59 -2.60
C PRO A 162 -7.87 29.43 -2.62
N HIS A 163 -6.65 29.72 -3.05
CA HIS A 163 -5.53 28.79 -3.07
C HIS A 163 -4.43 29.36 -2.16
N PRO A 164 -3.52 28.56 -1.56
CA PRO A 164 -2.34 29.10 -0.89
C PRO A 164 -1.34 29.66 -1.93
N GLY A 165 -1.77 30.58 -2.80
CA GLY A 165 -0.91 31.31 -3.73
C GLY A 165 -0.10 32.43 -3.07
N GLY A 166 0.00 32.42 -1.74
CA GLY A 166 0.85 33.35 -1.01
C GLY A 166 2.33 32.98 -1.16
N THR A 167 3.21 33.97 -1.07
CA THR A 167 4.64 33.70 -0.85
C THR A 167 4.76 32.88 0.45
N PRO A 168 5.48 31.73 0.45
CA PRO A 168 5.67 30.95 1.66
C PRO A 168 6.33 31.80 2.74
N THR A 169 5.91 31.61 3.99
CA THR A 169 6.40 32.35 5.16
C THR A 169 7.33 31.52 6.04
N GLY A 170 7.56 30.24 5.67
CA GLY A 170 8.47 29.34 6.36
C GLY A 170 9.87 29.94 6.47
N ALA A 171 10.40 29.95 7.70
CA ALA A 171 11.75 30.44 7.95
C ALA A 171 12.79 29.58 7.22
N PRO A 172 13.87 30.19 6.68
CA PRO A 172 14.99 29.45 6.12
C PRO A 172 15.68 28.61 7.20
N GLY A 173 16.40 27.59 6.77
CA GLY A 173 17.16 26.69 7.63
C GLY A 173 18.17 25.90 6.80
N ASP A 174 19.12 25.27 7.47
CA ASP A 174 20.23 24.56 6.83
C ASP A 174 20.15 23.07 7.16
N ILE A 175 20.32 22.23 6.14
CA ILE A 175 20.43 20.77 6.29
C ILE A 175 21.88 20.44 6.65
N ASP A 176 22.10 19.60 7.67
CA ASP A 176 23.42 19.05 7.95
C ASP A 176 23.77 17.96 6.92
N VAL A 177 24.28 18.40 5.76
CA VAL A 177 24.66 17.52 4.66
C VAL A 177 25.79 16.55 5.05
N THR A 178 26.63 16.91 6.02
CA THR A 178 27.73 16.05 6.49
C THR A 178 27.18 14.91 7.34
N ALA A 179 26.23 15.19 8.23
CA ALA A 179 25.54 14.17 9.01
C ALA A 179 24.75 13.22 8.10
N ALA A 180 24.03 13.76 7.11
CA ALA A 180 23.29 12.95 6.14
C ALA A 180 24.21 12.06 5.28
N ALA A 181 25.35 12.59 4.80
CA ALA A 181 26.34 11.81 4.07
C ALA A 181 27.01 10.72 4.94
N SER A 182 27.26 11.02 6.21
CA SER A 182 27.77 10.04 7.18
C SER A 182 26.77 8.92 7.41
N TRP A 183 25.49 9.27 7.55
CA TRP A 183 24.40 8.31 7.66
C TRP A 183 24.32 7.43 6.40
N LEU A 184 24.29 8.01 5.21
CA LEU A 184 24.28 7.26 3.94
C LEU A 184 25.47 6.33 3.80
N THR A 185 26.68 6.79 4.15
CA THR A 185 27.89 5.96 4.15
C THR A 185 27.76 4.76 5.10
N SER A 186 27.11 4.95 6.25
CA SER A 186 26.86 3.86 7.21
C SER A 186 25.86 2.80 6.72
N GLN A 187 25.06 3.12 5.69
CA GLN A 187 24.14 2.17 5.06
C GLN A 187 24.81 1.34 3.96
N LEU A 188 26.07 1.63 3.60
CA LEU A 188 26.77 0.89 2.57
C LEU A 188 27.30 -0.45 3.09
N THR A 189 26.94 -1.53 2.42
CA THR A 189 27.56 -2.84 2.58
C THR A 189 28.91 -2.84 1.86
N ASP A 190 29.97 -3.28 2.56
CA ASP A 190 31.37 -3.26 2.11
C ASP A 190 31.92 -1.88 1.68
N GLY A 191 31.15 -0.81 1.95
CA GLY A 191 31.45 0.56 1.53
C GLY A 191 31.28 0.81 0.02
N GLU A 192 30.57 -0.06 -0.70
CA GLU A 192 30.43 0.04 -2.16
C GLU A 192 28.99 0.03 -2.68
N ARG A 193 28.02 -0.44 -1.87
CA ARG A 193 26.63 -0.53 -2.33
C ARG A 193 25.65 -0.45 -1.18
N VAL A 194 24.44 0.00 -1.47
CA VAL A 194 23.28 -0.20 -0.59
C VAL A 194 22.75 -1.61 -0.85
N GLY A 195 22.59 -2.40 0.21
CA GLY A 195 21.82 -3.65 0.14
C GLY A 195 20.34 -3.36 0.34
N ASP A 196 19.46 -4.18 -0.21
CA ASP A 196 18.08 -4.19 0.28
C ASP A 196 18.10 -4.59 1.76
N ASP A 197 17.34 -3.90 2.62
CA ASP A 197 17.33 -4.17 4.07
C ASP A 197 17.26 -5.68 4.32
N GLY A 198 18.26 -6.29 4.96
CA GLY A 198 18.26 -7.73 5.26
C GLY A 198 18.57 -8.71 4.11
N ALA A 199 19.07 -8.25 2.96
CA ALA A 199 19.58 -9.09 1.87
C ALA A 199 20.99 -8.65 1.40
N ASP A 200 21.80 -9.59 0.90
CA ASP A 200 23.12 -9.31 0.32
C ASP A 200 23.02 -8.75 -1.12
N THR A 201 21.81 -8.73 -1.70
CA THR A 201 21.56 -8.29 -3.08
C THR A 201 21.72 -6.77 -3.20
N PRO A 202 22.51 -6.29 -4.16
CA PRO A 202 22.69 -4.86 -4.39
C PRO A 202 21.39 -4.18 -4.81
N ASN A 203 21.03 -3.09 -4.14
CA ASN A 203 20.01 -2.16 -4.62
C ASN A 203 20.67 -1.09 -5.48
N TYR A 204 20.73 -1.31 -6.80
CA TYR A 204 21.41 -0.41 -7.72
C TYR A 204 20.81 1.01 -7.75
N LEU A 205 19.49 1.14 -7.56
CA LEU A 205 18.83 2.44 -7.49
C LEU A 205 19.33 3.23 -6.29
N LEU A 206 19.15 2.69 -5.07
CA LEU A 206 19.55 3.37 -3.84
C LEU A 206 21.07 3.56 -3.76
N THR A 207 21.84 2.65 -4.34
CA THR A 207 23.30 2.80 -4.50
C THR A 207 23.64 3.99 -5.39
N THR A 208 22.93 4.18 -6.51
CA THR A 208 23.13 5.33 -7.41
C THR A 208 22.71 6.64 -6.76
N GLU A 209 21.53 6.68 -6.12
CA GLU A 209 21.06 7.88 -5.41
C GLU A 209 22.01 8.25 -4.26
N THR A 210 22.52 7.26 -3.53
CA THR A 210 23.56 7.46 -2.50
C THR A 210 24.84 8.05 -3.11
N ALA A 211 25.26 7.58 -4.29
CA ALA A 211 26.41 8.13 -4.98
C ALA A 211 26.23 9.62 -5.32
N TYR A 212 25.05 10.03 -5.80
CA TYR A 212 24.76 11.45 -6.04
C TYR A 212 24.83 12.30 -4.78
N ALA A 213 24.27 11.80 -3.67
CA ALA A 213 24.30 12.50 -2.40
C ALA A 213 25.72 12.62 -1.83
N LEU A 214 26.54 11.57 -1.93
CA LEU A 214 27.94 11.60 -1.52
C LEU A 214 28.77 12.54 -2.41
N ALA A 215 28.51 12.58 -3.72
CA ALA A 215 29.13 13.54 -4.61
C ALA A 215 28.74 14.98 -4.22
N ALA A 216 27.48 15.23 -3.87
CA ALA A 216 26.99 16.54 -3.48
C ALA A 216 27.57 17.01 -2.13
N ALA A 217 27.69 16.10 -1.16
CA ALA A 217 28.19 16.43 0.18
C ALA A 217 29.71 16.48 0.27
N ASN A 218 30.42 15.58 -0.41
CA ASN A 218 31.85 15.32 -0.19
C ASN A 218 32.72 15.52 -1.44
N GLY A 219 32.13 15.76 -2.61
CA GLY A 219 32.87 15.74 -3.88
C GLY A 219 33.50 14.36 -4.16
N SER A 220 34.68 14.34 -4.80
CA SER A 220 35.45 13.12 -5.00
C SER A 220 35.86 12.50 -3.66
N SER A 221 35.56 11.20 -3.48
CA SER A 221 35.92 10.47 -2.26
C SER A 221 36.12 8.98 -2.54
N ALA A 222 36.92 8.30 -1.71
CA ALA A 222 37.17 6.86 -1.86
C ALA A 222 35.89 6.01 -1.75
N ALA A 223 34.89 6.47 -0.99
CA ALA A 223 33.59 5.80 -0.92
C ALA A 223 32.83 5.93 -2.25
N LEU A 224 32.80 7.14 -2.82
CA LEU A 224 32.19 7.39 -4.13
C LEU A 224 32.90 6.62 -5.26
N ASP A 225 34.24 6.53 -5.21
CA ASP A 225 35.01 5.73 -6.18
C ASP A 225 34.63 4.26 -6.13
N LYS A 226 34.47 3.68 -4.93
CA LYS A 226 34.03 2.30 -4.75
C LYS A 226 32.62 2.07 -5.28
N ILE A 227 31.68 2.96 -4.94
CA ILE A 227 30.30 2.85 -5.43
C ILE A 227 30.26 2.94 -6.96
N THR A 228 31.03 3.86 -7.54
CA THR A 228 31.08 4.07 -8.99
C THR A 228 31.70 2.86 -9.69
N ALA A 229 32.79 2.29 -9.14
CA ALA A 229 33.39 1.07 -9.64
C ALA A 229 32.45 -0.14 -9.54
N PHE A 230 31.70 -0.25 -8.44
CA PHE A 230 30.68 -1.28 -8.26
C PHE A 230 29.58 -1.15 -9.31
N LEU A 231 29.01 0.04 -9.51
CA LEU A 231 27.96 0.28 -10.51
C LEU A 231 28.46 0.09 -11.95
N ALA A 232 29.72 0.45 -12.25
CA ALA A 232 30.33 0.17 -13.54
C ALA A 232 30.49 -1.35 -13.79
N ALA A 233 30.89 -2.12 -12.78
CA ALA A 233 31.01 -3.58 -12.89
C ALA A 233 29.65 -4.29 -13.05
N HIS A 234 28.56 -3.66 -12.61
CA HIS A 234 27.20 -4.22 -12.64
C HIS A 234 26.26 -3.46 -13.59
N THR A 235 26.82 -2.79 -14.61
CA THR A 235 26.02 -2.04 -15.60
C THR A 235 25.09 -2.98 -16.38
N ASP A 236 25.54 -4.18 -16.74
CA ASP A 236 24.71 -5.19 -17.40
C ASP A 236 23.50 -5.60 -16.53
N ASP A 237 23.74 -5.87 -15.25
CA ASP A 237 22.68 -6.31 -14.32
C ASP A 237 21.63 -5.22 -14.08
N TYR A 238 22.05 -3.95 -14.09
CA TYR A 238 21.18 -2.82 -13.78
C TYR A 238 20.48 -2.25 -15.01
N ALA A 239 21.24 -1.90 -16.06
CA ALA A 239 20.72 -1.21 -17.24
C ALA A 239 20.37 -2.16 -18.40
N TYR A 240 20.90 -3.38 -18.43
CA TYR A 240 20.68 -4.34 -19.52
C TYR A 240 20.23 -5.73 -19.01
N PRO A 241 19.19 -5.82 -18.15
CA PRO A 241 18.76 -7.10 -17.58
C PRO A 241 18.24 -8.11 -18.63
N ALA A 242 17.88 -7.63 -19.83
CA ALA A 242 17.50 -8.45 -20.98
C ALA A 242 18.70 -8.89 -21.85
N GLY A 243 19.92 -8.44 -21.53
CA GLY A 243 21.16 -8.65 -22.27
C GLY A 243 21.61 -7.42 -23.07
N GLY A 244 22.92 -7.22 -23.21
CA GLY A 244 23.53 -6.02 -23.82
C GLY A 244 23.28 -5.81 -25.32
N THR A 245 22.50 -6.66 -25.98
CA THR A 245 22.03 -6.46 -27.36
C THR A 245 20.55 -6.07 -27.45
N GLU A 246 19.82 -6.13 -26.33
CA GLU A 246 18.43 -5.71 -26.22
C GLU A 246 18.35 -4.24 -25.80
N ALA A 247 17.15 -3.66 -25.88
CA ALA A 247 16.94 -2.29 -25.42
C ALA A 247 17.22 -2.16 -23.91
N PRO A 248 17.94 -1.11 -23.47
CA PRO A 248 18.22 -0.92 -22.05
C PRO A 248 16.94 -0.63 -21.26
N ASP A 249 17.02 -0.80 -19.94
CA ASP A 249 16.17 -0.02 -19.03
C ASP A 249 16.66 1.43 -19.09
N ALA A 250 15.89 2.28 -19.78
CA ALA A 250 16.29 3.66 -20.01
C ALA A 250 16.52 4.44 -18.71
N THR A 251 15.77 4.13 -17.66
CA THR A 251 15.88 4.83 -16.37
C THR A 251 17.21 4.48 -15.69
N ALA A 252 17.55 3.20 -15.65
CA ALA A 252 18.82 2.74 -15.08
C ALA A 252 20.03 3.24 -15.90
N ALA A 253 19.96 3.15 -17.24
CA ALA A 253 20.99 3.66 -18.14
C ALA A 253 21.21 5.17 -17.96
N ALA A 254 20.14 5.95 -17.86
CA ALA A 254 20.21 7.39 -17.62
C ALA A 254 20.87 7.71 -16.26
N ARG A 255 20.51 6.98 -15.20
CA ARG A 255 21.14 7.16 -13.88
C ARG A 255 22.64 6.84 -13.92
N LEU A 256 23.06 5.76 -14.56
CA LEU A 256 24.48 5.43 -14.70
C LEU A 256 25.23 6.46 -15.55
N ALA A 257 24.63 6.95 -16.63
CA ALA A 257 25.22 8.00 -17.46
C ALA A 257 25.40 9.31 -16.69
N LEU A 258 24.39 9.69 -15.90
CA LEU A 258 24.47 10.86 -15.01
C LEU A 258 25.53 10.66 -13.92
N LEU A 259 25.69 9.45 -13.37
CA LEU A 259 26.76 9.16 -12.42
C LEU A 259 28.14 9.30 -13.06
N ALA A 260 28.32 8.81 -14.28
CA ALA A 260 29.56 8.98 -15.03
C ALA A 260 29.87 10.48 -15.20
N GLU A 261 28.90 11.27 -15.66
CA GLU A 261 29.04 12.73 -15.79
C GLU A 261 29.34 13.44 -14.46
N VAL A 262 28.67 13.04 -13.37
CA VAL A 262 28.90 13.59 -12.02
C VAL A 262 30.33 13.30 -11.56
N THR A 263 30.84 12.10 -11.84
CA THR A 263 32.17 11.63 -11.43
C THR A 263 33.25 11.89 -12.48
N GLU A 264 32.97 12.73 -13.48
CA GLU A 264 33.89 13.08 -14.57
C GLU A 264 34.40 11.88 -15.39
N SER A 265 33.65 10.79 -15.38
CA SER A 265 33.87 9.61 -16.23
C SER A 265 33.12 9.74 -17.56
N ASP A 266 33.54 8.97 -18.56
CA ASP A 266 32.94 8.98 -19.90
C ASP A 266 31.68 8.10 -19.95
N PRO A 267 30.45 8.67 -20.06
CA PRO A 267 29.22 7.88 -20.12
C PRO A 267 29.09 7.03 -21.39
N THR A 268 29.90 7.29 -22.43
CA THR A 268 29.93 6.48 -23.67
C THR A 268 30.75 5.19 -23.53
N LYS A 269 31.37 4.98 -22.36
CA LYS A 269 32.21 3.81 -22.06
C LYS A 269 31.94 3.23 -20.66
N PHE A 270 30.89 3.69 -19.99
CA PHE A 270 30.63 3.31 -18.61
C PHE A 270 30.17 1.86 -18.53
N GLY A 271 30.84 1.05 -17.71
CA GLY A 271 30.56 -0.38 -17.61
C GLY A 271 30.71 -1.16 -18.91
N GLY A 272 31.45 -0.61 -19.90
CA GLY A 272 31.60 -1.21 -21.23
C GLY A 272 30.52 -0.86 -22.25
N HIS A 273 29.58 0.03 -21.90
CA HIS A 273 28.45 0.43 -22.76
C HIS A 273 28.51 1.90 -23.17
N ASP A 274 27.92 2.20 -24.33
CA ASP A 274 27.64 3.58 -24.76
C ASP A 274 26.22 3.96 -24.31
N LEU A 275 26.09 4.30 -23.02
CA LEU A 275 24.77 4.58 -22.41
C LEU A 275 24.03 5.73 -23.13
N ILE A 276 24.77 6.73 -23.63
CA ILE A 276 24.21 7.88 -24.35
C ILE A 276 23.74 7.47 -25.74
N GLY A 277 24.57 6.73 -26.47
CA GLY A 277 24.21 6.18 -27.78
C GLY A 277 23.02 5.24 -27.70
N ASP A 278 22.98 4.36 -26.69
CA ASP A 278 21.92 3.37 -26.49
C ASP A 278 20.59 4.02 -26.13
N LEU A 279 20.58 5.05 -25.27
CA LEU A 279 19.38 5.85 -25.00
C LEU A 279 18.87 6.50 -26.29
N ALA A 280 19.74 7.15 -27.06
CA ALA A 280 19.35 7.83 -28.29
C ALA A 280 18.84 6.85 -29.37
N ALA A 281 19.38 5.64 -29.43
CA ALA A 281 18.98 4.60 -30.37
C ALA A 281 17.64 3.92 -30.01
N ASN A 282 17.23 3.95 -28.74
CA ASN A 282 16.05 3.26 -28.24
C ASN A 282 14.88 4.20 -27.93
N VAL A 283 14.65 5.19 -28.79
CA VAL A 283 13.47 6.06 -28.74
C VAL A 283 12.32 5.47 -29.55
N CYS A 284 11.14 5.38 -28.93
CA CYS A 284 9.94 4.83 -29.53
C CYS A 284 9.43 5.72 -30.68
N ALA A 285 9.37 5.15 -31.88
CA ALA A 285 8.88 5.87 -33.07
C ALA A 285 7.35 6.05 -33.08
N ALA A 286 6.61 5.22 -32.33
CA ALA A 286 5.15 5.27 -32.19
C ALA A 286 4.70 4.59 -30.88
N GLY A 287 3.53 4.99 -30.36
CA GLY A 287 2.86 4.29 -29.27
C GLY A 287 1.82 3.26 -29.75
N PRO A 288 1.09 2.62 -28.82
CA PRO A 288 0.08 1.61 -29.12
C PRO A 288 -1.07 2.08 -30.03
N GLU A 289 -1.30 3.38 -30.12
CA GLU A 289 -2.27 4.01 -31.02
C GLU A 289 -1.99 3.79 -32.51
N SER A 290 -0.77 3.38 -32.87
CA SER A 290 -0.37 3.10 -34.25
C SER A 290 -0.84 1.74 -34.78
N GLY A 291 -1.38 0.87 -33.91
CA GLY A 291 -1.80 -0.49 -34.27
C GLY A 291 -0.66 -1.53 -34.28
N GLU A 292 0.60 -1.10 -34.20
CA GLU A 292 1.80 -1.93 -34.03
C GLU A 292 2.62 -1.43 -32.82
N PRO A 293 2.21 -1.76 -31.58
CA PRO A 293 2.85 -1.22 -30.37
C PRO A 293 4.31 -1.67 -30.27
N THR A 294 5.24 -0.73 -30.11
CA THR A 294 6.60 -1.05 -29.66
C THR A 294 6.52 -1.46 -28.18
N PRO A 295 6.96 -2.68 -27.79
CA PRO A 295 6.89 -3.12 -26.41
C PRO A 295 7.66 -2.19 -25.47
N GLY A 296 7.03 -1.77 -24.38
CA GLY A 296 7.62 -0.86 -23.39
C GLY A 296 7.45 0.63 -23.70
N CYS A 297 6.51 1.00 -24.59
CA CYS A 297 6.23 2.40 -24.97
C CYS A 297 4.74 2.74 -24.78
N THR A 298 4.47 3.98 -24.34
CA THR A 298 3.13 4.55 -24.18
C THR A 298 2.77 5.52 -25.32
N ALA A 299 3.78 6.19 -25.90
CA ALA A 299 3.61 7.16 -26.98
C ALA A 299 4.91 7.29 -27.82
N LYS A 300 4.80 8.00 -28.94
CA LYS A 300 5.97 8.46 -29.71
C LYS A 300 6.86 9.36 -28.83
N GLY A 301 8.16 9.14 -28.89
CA GLY A 301 9.15 9.92 -28.14
C GLY A 301 9.47 9.39 -26.75
N ASP A 302 8.82 8.32 -26.30
CA ASP A 302 9.24 7.61 -25.09
C ASP A 302 10.63 6.99 -25.30
N PHE A 303 11.47 6.98 -24.26
CA PHE A 303 12.57 6.04 -24.22
C PHE A 303 12.03 4.65 -23.89
N ARG A 304 12.48 3.62 -24.59
CA ARG A 304 11.98 2.26 -24.39
C ARG A 304 12.21 1.81 -22.95
N ASN A 305 11.19 1.24 -22.33
CA ASN A 305 11.18 0.80 -20.93
C ASN A 305 11.29 1.93 -19.88
N ALA A 306 11.27 3.20 -20.27
CA ALA A 306 11.02 4.28 -19.32
C ALA A 306 9.56 4.13 -18.84
N THR A 307 9.36 3.54 -17.67
CA THR A 307 8.01 3.20 -17.17
C THR A 307 7.32 4.40 -16.49
N TYR A 308 8.10 5.41 -16.10
CA TYR A 308 7.66 6.60 -15.36
C TYR A 308 8.22 7.87 -15.98
N THR A 309 7.58 9.00 -15.68
CA THR A 309 7.94 10.31 -16.26
C THR A 309 9.28 10.82 -15.76
N ASP A 310 9.68 10.47 -14.54
CA ASP A 310 11.02 10.77 -13.99
C ASP A 310 12.11 10.10 -14.83
N GLY A 311 11.95 8.83 -15.20
CA GLY A 311 12.88 8.11 -16.07
C GLY A 311 12.97 8.70 -17.47
N GLN A 312 11.84 9.15 -18.02
CA GLN A 312 11.83 9.91 -19.28
C GLN A 312 12.65 11.22 -19.16
N ALA A 313 12.45 11.97 -18.07
CA ALA A 313 13.16 13.23 -17.82
C ALA A 313 14.66 13.02 -17.57
N LEU A 314 15.04 12.03 -16.76
CA LEU A 314 16.44 11.67 -16.50
C LEU A 314 17.15 11.24 -17.78
N SER A 315 16.47 10.54 -18.69
CA SER A 315 17.04 10.13 -19.98
C SER A 315 17.33 11.34 -20.87
N VAL A 316 16.42 12.31 -20.94
CA VAL A 316 16.69 13.59 -21.64
C VAL A 316 17.85 14.34 -20.97
N LEU A 317 17.89 14.37 -19.64
CA LEU A 317 18.95 15.03 -18.88
C LEU A 317 20.33 14.39 -19.12
N ALA A 318 20.41 13.06 -19.18
CA ALA A 318 21.66 12.35 -19.45
C ALA A 318 22.23 12.73 -20.82
N LEU A 319 21.39 12.79 -21.87
CA LEU A 319 21.80 13.25 -23.20
C LEU A 319 22.30 14.70 -23.16
N LEU A 320 21.55 15.60 -22.51
CA LEU A 320 21.93 17.02 -22.38
C LEU A 320 23.28 17.19 -21.66
N ARG A 321 23.49 16.47 -20.56
CA ARG A 321 24.74 16.53 -19.78
C ARG A 321 25.94 16.00 -20.54
N ALA A 322 25.76 14.94 -21.32
CA ALA A 322 26.79 14.40 -22.22
C ALA A 322 27.05 15.29 -23.46
N GLY A 323 26.42 16.48 -23.56
CA GLY A 323 26.56 17.38 -24.70
C GLY A 323 25.90 16.86 -25.99
N THR A 324 25.04 15.86 -25.89
CA THR A 324 24.30 15.27 -27.02
C THR A 324 22.94 15.96 -27.15
N THR A 325 22.60 16.41 -28.36
CA THR A 325 21.27 16.97 -28.61
C THR A 325 20.20 15.87 -28.48
N PRO A 326 19.25 15.99 -27.53
CA PRO A 326 18.20 14.98 -27.39
C PRO A 326 17.34 14.90 -28.65
N PRO A 327 16.83 13.71 -29.03
CA PRO A 327 15.84 13.61 -30.09
C PRO A 327 14.62 14.48 -29.79
N ALA A 328 14.21 15.34 -30.73
CA ALA A 328 13.18 16.36 -30.47
C ALA A 328 11.85 15.79 -29.93
N ASP A 329 11.47 14.58 -30.36
CA ASP A 329 10.26 13.92 -29.88
C ASP A 329 10.33 13.54 -28.38
N THR A 330 11.51 13.28 -27.82
CA THR A 330 11.65 12.94 -26.38
C THR A 330 11.46 14.15 -25.49
N VAL A 331 11.90 15.34 -25.94
CA VAL A 331 11.68 16.61 -25.25
C VAL A 331 10.21 17.05 -25.41
N ALA A 332 9.65 16.90 -26.61
CA ALA A 332 8.23 17.15 -26.85
C ALA A 332 7.35 16.26 -25.97
N ARG A 333 7.75 15.01 -25.74
CA ARG A 333 7.04 14.07 -24.87
C ARG A 333 6.88 14.58 -23.44
N LEU A 334 7.90 15.23 -22.87
CA LEU A 334 7.82 15.84 -21.53
C LEU A 334 6.75 16.93 -21.43
N THR A 335 6.47 17.65 -22.52
CA THR A 335 5.39 18.64 -22.56
C THR A 335 4.00 18.01 -22.70
N GLN A 336 3.91 16.79 -23.23
CA GLN A 336 2.65 16.07 -23.41
C GLN A 336 2.12 15.43 -22.13
N VAL A 337 2.99 15.19 -21.14
CA VAL A 337 2.63 14.69 -19.80
C VAL A 337 2.39 15.82 -18.80
N GLN A 338 2.44 17.09 -19.25
CA GLN A 338 2.04 18.23 -18.45
C GLN A 338 0.51 18.34 -18.41
N CYS A 339 -0.04 18.32 -17.20
CA CYS A 339 -1.45 18.44 -16.91
C CYS A 339 -1.96 19.88 -17.16
N ALA A 340 -3.29 20.01 -17.24
CA ALA A 340 -3.93 21.30 -17.51
C ALA A 340 -3.64 22.37 -16.45
N ASP A 341 -3.39 21.97 -15.21
CA ASP A 341 -3.05 22.84 -14.08
C ASP A 341 -1.56 23.24 -14.05
N GLY A 342 -0.76 22.76 -15.00
CA GLY A 342 0.67 23.01 -15.13
C GLY A 342 1.56 22.00 -14.42
N GLY A 343 0.99 21.12 -13.58
CA GLY A 343 1.70 20.00 -12.98
C GLY A 343 2.08 18.96 -14.02
N VAL A 344 2.96 18.04 -13.67
CA VAL A 344 3.38 16.93 -14.53
C VAL A 344 3.12 15.63 -13.79
N THR A 345 2.48 14.68 -14.46
CA THR A 345 2.16 13.39 -13.85
C THR A 345 3.38 12.49 -13.71
N SER A 346 3.44 11.71 -12.62
CA SER A 346 4.55 10.81 -12.31
C SER A 346 4.62 9.57 -13.22
N ILE A 347 3.49 9.17 -13.81
CA ILE A 347 3.39 8.04 -14.73
C ILE A 347 3.36 8.52 -16.19
N LEU A 348 3.94 7.75 -17.11
CA LEU A 348 3.79 8.04 -18.53
C LEU A 348 2.36 7.71 -18.99
N ILE A 349 1.59 8.74 -19.30
CA ILE A 349 0.20 8.64 -19.76
C ILE A 349 0.07 8.87 -21.26
N ARG A 350 -0.93 8.25 -21.87
CA ARG A 350 -1.34 8.56 -23.24
C ARG A 350 -2.10 9.87 -23.29
N THR A 351 -2.13 10.49 -24.47
CA THR A 351 -2.92 11.70 -24.70
C THR A 351 -4.40 11.43 -24.37
N GLY A 352 -4.95 12.22 -23.44
CA GLY A 352 -6.35 12.13 -23.02
C GLY A 352 -6.61 11.18 -21.84
N GLU A 353 -5.61 10.45 -21.35
CA GLU A 353 -5.69 9.73 -20.08
C GLU A 353 -5.65 10.72 -18.89
N PHE A 354 -6.06 10.24 -17.71
CA PHE A 354 -6.10 11.06 -16.50
C PHE A 354 -4.70 11.58 -16.16
N CYS A 355 -4.59 12.88 -15.95
CA CYS A 355 -3.36 13.56 -15.62
C CYS A 355 -3.52 14.22 -14.26
N ASP A 356 -2.75 13.73 -13.28
CA ASP A 356 -2.63 14.33 -11.97
C ASP A 356 -1.19 14.79 -11.76
N GLY A 357 -1.02 16.06 -11.39
CA GLY A 357 0.30 16.65 -11.23
C GLY A 357 0.99 16.15 -9.96
N ASP A 358 2.24 15.70 -10.10
CA ASP A 358 3.12 15.32 -9.00
C ASP A 358 4.22 16.39 -8.79
N PRO A 359 4.37 16.99 -7.60
CA PRO A 359 5.34 18.08 -7.41
C PRO A 359 6.79 17.69 -7.65
N ALA A 360 7.20 16.46 -7.29
CA ALA A 360 8.58 15.99 -7.50
C ALA A 360 8.91 15.91 -9.00
N THR A 361 8.06 15.21 -9.74
CA THR A 361 8.17 15.03 -11.19
C THR A 361 8.04 16.36 -11.92
N THR A 362 7.14 17.24 -11.47
CA THR A 362 6.98 18.59 -12.03
C THR A 362 8.27 19.40 -11.93
N GLY A 363 8.92 19.37 -10.77
CA GLY A 363 10.21 20.04 -10.56
C GLY A 363 11.30 19.52 -11.51
N LEU A 364 11.49 18.19 -11.54
CA LEU A 364 12.47 17.55 -12.42
C LEU A 364 12.23 17.88 -13.90
N VAL A 365 10.99 17.73 -14.38
CA VAL A 365 10.65 18.00 -15.78
C VAL A 365 10.81 19.48 -16.14
N ALA A 366 10.42 20.40 -15.26
CA ALA A 366 10.62 21.83 -15.46
C ALA A 366 12.10 22.18 -15.59
N LEU A 367 12.93 21.58 -14.75
CA LEU A 367 14.38 21.77 -14.77
C LEU A 367 14.99 21.23 -16.07
N VAL A 368 14.62 20.02 -16.50
CA VAL A 368 15.11 19.42 -17.75
C VAL A 368 14.66 20.22 -18.98
N LEU A 369 13.39 20.65 -19.04
CA LEU A 369 12.88 21.49 -20.13
C LEU A 369 13.57 22.86 -20.17
N HIS A 370 13.89 23.43 -19.00
CA HIS A 370 14.66 24.67 -18.92
C HIS A 370 16.09 24.48 -19.46
N THR A 371 16.75 23.38 -19.11
CA THR A 371 18.09 23.04 -19.63
C THR A 371 18.07 22.76 -21.13
N ALA A 372 17.02 22.14 -21.66
CA ALA A 372 16.85 21.89 -23.10
C ALA A 372 16.63 23.19 -23.91
N GLY A 373 15.93 24.17 -23.31
CA GLY A 373 15.57 25.46 -23.94
C GLY A 373 14.39 25.36 -24.93
N GLY A 374 13.73 26.49 -25.22
CA GLY A 374 12.63 26.56 -26.20
C GLY A 374 11.27 26.07 -25.70
N HIS A 375 11.13 25.85 -24.39
CA HIS A 375 9.92 25.36 -23.72
C HIS A 375 9.49 26.26 -22.55
N GLU A 376 9.73 27.56 -22.68
CA GLU A 376 9.55 28.56 -21.61
C GLU A 376 8.11 28.58 -21.07
N ASP A 377 7.11 28.36 -21.93
CA ASP A 377 5.70 28.31 -21.53
C ASP A 377 5.40 27.08 -20.64
N ALA A 378 5.95 25.91 -20.97
CA ALA A 378 5.78 24.70 -20.17
C ALA A 378 6.48 24.84 -18.81
N VAL A 379 7.70 25.41 -18.80
CA VAL A 379 8.45 25.72 -17.58
C VAL A 379 7.70 26.73 -16.71
N ALA A 380 7.13 27.78 -17.31
CA ALA A 380 6.35 28.79 -16.59
C ALA A 380 5.10 28.18 -15.94
N LYS A 381 4.39 27.28 -16.64
CA LYS A 381 3.25 26.54 -16.08
C LYS A 381 3.65 25.62 -14.93
N ALA A 382 4.76 24.90 -15.06
CA ALA A 382 5.27 24.05 -14.00
C ALA A 382 5.67 24.85 -12.75
N ARG A 383 6.33 26.00 -12.93
CA ARG A 383 6.63 26.95 -11.84
C ARG A 383 5.37 27.51 -11.20
N ALA A 384 4.37 27.84 -11.99
CA ALA A 384 3.08 28.31 -11.47
C ALA A 384 2.36 27.22 -10.65
N TYR A 385 2.39 25.96 -11.12
CA TYR A 385 1.89 24.81 -10.39
C TYR A 385 2.64 24.60 -9.07
N LEU A 386 3.98 24.57 -9.08
CA LEU A 386 4.78 24.44 -7.86
C LEU A 386 4.51 25.60 -6.89
N GLY A 387 4.38 26.82 -7.42
CA GLY A 387 4.01 27.99 -6.63
C GLY A 387 2.60 27.89 -6.01
N LYS A 388 1.66 27.25 -6.70
CA LYS A 388 0.31 26.89 -6.23
C LYS A 388 0.42 25.92 -5.04
N VAL A 389 1.04 24.76 -5.26
CA VAL A 389 0.95 23.62 -4.33
C VAL A 389 1.91 23.71 -3.14
N GLN A 390 2.87 24.64 -3.18
CA GLN A 390 3.76 24.89 -2.05
C GLN A 390 2.98 25.41 -0.83
N ARG A 391 3.14 24.73 0.30
CA ARG A 391 2.53 25.13 1.57
C ARG A 391 3.21 26.35 2.17
N ALA A 392 2.49 27.05 3.05
CA ALA A 392 3.00 28.23 3.75
C ALA A 392 4.25 27.96 4.61
N ASP A 393 4.40 26.74 5.12
CA ASP A 393 5.56 26.27 5.90
C ASP A 393 6.77 25.87 5.04
N GLY A 394 6.61 25.87 3.70
CA GLY A 394 7.64 25.55 2.71
C GLY A 394 7.51 24.16 2.08
N ALA A 395 6.69 23.27 2.66
CA ALA A 395 6.60 21.89 2.24
C ALA A 395 5.81 21.70 0.93
N PHE A 396 6.12 20.60 0.23
CA PHE A 396 5.33 20.10 -0.88
C PHE A 396 4.65 18.77 -0.50
N PRO A 397 3.39 18.56 -0.90
CA PRO A 397 2.73 17.28 -0.70
C PRO A 397 3.34 16.20 -1.60
N GLY A 398 3.30 14.93 -1.16
CA GLY A 398 3.76 13.80 -1.98
C GLY A 398 2.82 13.40 -3.11
N TYR A 399 1.58 13.91 -3.13
CA TYR A 399 0.58 13.72 -4.18
C TYR A 399 -0.58 14.71 -3.99
N THR A 400 -1.40 14.91 -5.02
CA THR A 400 -2.55 15.81 -4.97
C THR A 400 -3.52 15.45 -3.85
N GLY A 401 -3.80 16.41 -2.97
CA GLY A 401 -4.74 16.24 -1.86
C GLY A 401 -4.11 15.75 -0.54
N SER A 402 -2.81 15.41 -0.53
CA SER A 402 -2.10 15.11 0.72
C SER A 402 -2.04 16.35 1.63
N THR A 403 -2.28 16.13 2.93
CA THR A 403 -2.22 17.18 3.96
C THR A 403 -0.92 17.17 4.74
N THR A 404 0.00 16.24 4.45
CA THR A 404 1.35 16.16 5.06
C THR A 404 2.41 16.57 4.04
N GLY A 405 3.50 17.16 4.52
CA GLY A 405 4.66 17.42 3.67
C GLY A 405 5.45 16.14 3.39
N SER A 406 5.89 15.96 2.13
CA SER A 406 6.76 14.85 1.73
C SER A 406 8.19 15.33 1.58
N VAL A 407 9.16 14.60 2.13
CA VAL A 407 10.58 14.98 2.07
C VAL A 407 11.10 14.95 0.64
N ALA A 408 10.83 13.85 -0.09
CA ALA A 408 11.31 13.71 -1.46
C ALA A 408 10.69 14.77 -2.40
N ALA A 409 9.38 14.99 -2.32
CA ALA A 409 8.71 16.00 -3.14
C ALA A 409 9.21 17.42 -2.84
N THR A 410 9.41 17.73 -1.55
CA THR A 410 9.94 19.04 -1.13
C THR A 410 11.37 19.25 -1.60
N ALA A 411 12.21 18.22 -1.55
CA ALA A 411 13.60 18.28 -2.00
C ALA A 411 13.71 18.52 -3.51
N TYR A 412 13.06 17.69 -4.34
CA TYR A 412 13.09 17.86 -5.79
C TYR A 412 12.49 19.21 -6.23
N ALA A 413 11.41 19.66 -5.59
CA ALA A 413 10.84 20.98 -5.86
C ALA A 413 11.79 22.11 -5.44
N ALA A 414 12.51 21.99 -4.32
CA ALA A 414 13.49 22.97 -3.88
C ALA A 414 14.67 23.10 -4.86
N GLU A 415 15.22 21.98 -5.32
CA GLU A 415 16.28 21.94 -6.33
C GLU A 415 15.84 22.66 -7.62
N ALA A 416 14.66 22.30 -8.13
CA ALA A 416 14.12 22.90 -9.34
C ALA A 416 13.84 24.40 -9.18
N LEU A 417 13.16 24.81 -8.10
CA LEU A 417 12.85 26.21 -7.85
C LEU A 417 14.12 27.05 -7.70
N ARG A 418 15.15 26.52 -7.02
CA ARG A 418 16.44 27.22 -6.91
C ARG A 418 17.08 27.41 -8.27
N ALA A 419 17.17 26.34 -9.07
CA ALA A 419 17.76 26.37 -10.41
C ALA A 419 16.97 27.29 -11.38
N LEU A 420 15.66 27.39 -11.21
CA LEU A 420 14.77 28.25 -12.01
C LEU A 420 14.71 29.71 -11.51
N GLY A 421 15.45 30.05 -10.45
CA GLY A 421 15.57 31.41 -9.91
C GLY A 421 14.53 31.81 -8.86
N ASP A 422 13.67 30.89 -8.41
CA ASP A 422 12.70 31.08 -7.33
C ASP A 422 13.34 30.84 -5.95
N THR A 423 14.46 31.51 -5.68
CA THR A 423 15.33 31.22 -4.52
C THR A 423 14.61 31.34 -3.17
N GLY A 424 13.74 32.32 -2.98
CA GLY A 424 12.98 32.46 -1.72
C GLY A 424 12.04 31.29 -1.45
N ARG A 425 11.41 30.72 -2.50
CA ARG A 425 10.56 29.53 -2.36
C ARG A 425 11.40 28.28 -2.08
N ALA A 426 12.55 28.17 -2.72
CA ALA A 426 13.50 27.10 -2.45
C ALA A 426 14.07 27.19 -1.02
N ASP A 427 14.40 28.38 -0.53
CA ASP A 427 14.92 28.60 0.84
C ASP A 427 13.87 28.21 1.88
N SER A 428 12.58 28.53 1.66
CA SER A 428 11.50 28.06 2.54
C SER A 428 11.35 26.53 2.52
N ALA A 429 11.49 25.89 1.36
CA ALA A 429 11.43 24.43 1.23
C ALA A 429 12.61 23.74 1.94
N VAL A 430 13.84 24.24 1.77
CA VAL A 430 15.03 23.75 2.49
C VAL A 430 14.90 24.00 4.00
N GLY A 431 14.37 25.16 4.41
CA GLY A 431 14.09 25.42 5.81
C GLY A 431 13.05 24.47 6.40
N TRP A 432 12.09 24.00 5.62
CA TRP A 432 11.20 22.92 6.06
C TRP A 432 11.92 21.58 6.20
N LEU A 433 12.72 21.20 5.20
CA LEU A 433 13.53 19.98 5.23
C LEU A 433 14.47 19.96 6.44
N SER A 434 15.14 21.06 6.77
CA SER A 434 16.04 21.13 7.92
C SER A 434 15.35 20.78 9.25
N ARG A 435 14.03 20.99 9.35
CA ARG A 435 13.23 20.62 10.53
C ARG A 435 12.78 19.15 10.52
N GLN A 436 12.88 18.46 9.39
CA GLN A 436 12.58 17.03 9.25
C GLN A 436 13.83 16.14 9.37
N GLN A 437 15.03 16.72 9.37
CA GLN A 437 16.26 15.95 9.55
C GLN A 437 16.31 15.32 10.95
N LEU A 438 16.53 14.01 11.02
CA LEU A 438 16.58 13.27 12.28
C LEU A 438 17.95 13.39 12.94
N ASP A 439 18.03 13.09 14.24
CA ASP A 439 19.29 13.15 15.03
C ASP A 439 20.44 12.33 14.44
N GLY A 440 20.13 11.30 13.66
CA GLY A 440 21.10 10.47 12.93
C GLY A 440 21.56 11.03 11.58
N GLY A 441 21.04 12.17 11.14
CA GLY A 441 21.36 12.84 9.88
C GLY A 441 20.46 12.45 8.70
N GLY A 442 19.84 11.26 8.73
CA GLY A 442 18.91 10.81 7.69
C GLY A 442 17.52 11.47 7.77
N PHE A 443 16.70 11.22 6.75
CA PHE A 443 15.35 11.75 6.62
C PHE A 443 14.32 10.63 6.48
N GLY A 444 13.14 10.78 7.09
CA GLY A 444 12.00 9.89 6.82
C GLY A 444 11.23 10.28 5.56
N PHE A 445 10.21 9.50 5.19
CA PHE A 445 9.43 9.75 3.97
C PHE A 445 8.56 11.01 4.05
N GLU A 446 7.85 11.18 5.15
CA GLU A 446 6.81 12.19 5.34
C GLU A 446 7.02 12.99 6.63
N GLU A 447 6.32 14.10 6.73
CA GLU A 447 6.23 14.93 7.94
C GLU A 447 5.95 14.08 9.19
N GLY A 448 6.80 14.23 10.20
CA GLY A 448 6.65 13.50 11.47
C GLY A 448 7.16 12.06 11.48
N ALA A 449 7.80 11.59 10.41
CA ALA A 449 8.50 10.32 10.42
C ALA A 449 9.62 10.30 11.48
N THR A 450 9.73 9.18 12.20
CA THR A 450 10.71 9.00 13.29
C THR A 450 11.95 8.23 12.88
N ASP A 451 11.90 7.56 11.73
CA ASP A 451 12.95 6.66 11.26
C ASP A 451 13.50 7.15 9.91
N PRO A 452 14.83 7.16 9.74
CA PRO A 452 15.46 7.60 8.51
C PRO A 452 15.31 6.54 7.41
N ALA A 453 15.16 6.97 6.16
CA ALA A 453 14.98 6.13 5.00
C ALA A 453 15.93 6.54 3.86
N LEU A 454 16.40 5.54 3.11
CA LEU A 454 17.38 5.71 2.03
C LEU A 454 16.82 6.43 0.80
N TYR A 455 15.52 6.34 0.53
CA TYR A 455 14.89 6.98 -0.64
C TYR A 455 14.79 8.52 -0.52
N PRO A 456 14.24 9.09 0.57
CA PRO A 456 14.11 10.55 0.69
C PRO A 456 15.40 11.29 1.08
N THR A 457 16.41 10.59 1.61
CA THR A 457 17.64 11.22 2.12
C THR A 457 18.51 11.82 1.00
N PRO A 458 18.82 11.11 -0.11
CA PRO A 458 19.64 11.66 -1.19
C PRO A 458 19.14 12.97 -1.82
N PRO A 459 17.87 13.10 -2.26
CA PRO A 459 17.40 14.38 -2.81
C PRO A 459 17.43 15.49 -1.75
N ALA A 460 17.17 15.20 -0.47
CA ALA A 460 17.32 16.19 0.59
C ALA A 460 18.78 16.68 0.73
N VAL A 461 19.77 15.81 0.53
CA VAL A 461 21.19 16.19 0.51
C VAL A 461 21.51 17.10 -0.68
N LEU A 462 21.00 16.80 -1.89
CA LEU A 462 21.20 17.66 -3.07
C LEU A 462 20.58 19.05 -2.86
N ALA A 463 19.34 19.09 -2.36
CA ALA A 463 18.67 20.35 -2.02
C ALA A 463 19.44 21.15 -0.97
N GLY A 464 19.94 20.48 0.08
CA GLY A 464 20.75 21.08 1.16
C GLY A 464 22.12 21.59 0.69
N ALA A 465 22.74 20.88 -0.26
CA ALA A 465 23.98 21.31 -0.92
C ALA A 465 23.74 22.43 -1.94
N GLY A 466 22.48 22.80 -2.21
CA GLY A 466 22.12 23.86 -3.16
C GLY A 466 22.44 23.49 -4.61
N THR A 467 22.46 22.20 -4.94
CA THR A 467 22.77 21.68 -6.28
C THR A 467 21.57 20.92 -6.86
N SER A 468 21.74 20.34 -8.05
CA SER A 468 20.79 19.43 -8.67
C SER A 468 21.53 18.47 -9.60
N LEU A 469 20.86 17.43 -10.08
CA LEU A 469 21.43 16.54 -11.09
C LEU A 469 21.81 17.25 -12.41
N VAL A 470 21.35 18.48 -12.66
CA VAL A 470 21.82 19.27 -13.83
C VAL A 470 23.27 19.74 -13.65
N THR A 471 23.64 20.14 -12.44
CA THR A 471 24.90 20.85 -12.15
C THR A 471 25.88 20.05 -11.30
N LEU A 472 25.45 18.93 -10.71
CA LEU A 472 26.26 18.13 -9.80
C LEU A 472 27.52 17.61 -10.49
N THR A 473 28.68 17.84 -9.88
CA THR A 473 29.99 17.32 -10.31
C THR A 473 30.89 17.13 -9.09
N THR A 474 31.78 16.14 -9.14
CA THR A 474 32.82 15.92 -8.11
C THR A 474 34.00 16.86 -8.25
N LYS A 475 34.09 17.59 -9.36
CA LYS A 475 35.20 18.50 -9.65
C LYS A 475 35.31 19.53 -8.53
N PRO A 476 36.46 19.61 -7.82
CA PRO A 476 36.64 20.63 -6.81
C PRO A 476 36.49 22.03 -7.42
N ALA A 477 35.73 22.89 -6.75
CA ALA A 477 35.99 24.32 -6.85
C ALA A 477 37.40 24.58 -6.27
N ASP A 478 38.18 25.49 -6.88
CA ASP A 478 39.60 25.71 -6.53
C ASP A 478 39.84 25.84 -5.00
N PRO A 479 40.93 25.29 -4.44
CA PRO A 479 40.90 24.69 -3.10
C PRO A 479 41.51 25.55 -1.97
N THR A 480 41.17 25.21 -0.72
CA THR A 480 42.06 25.41 0.46
C THR A 480 42.08 24.14 1.32
N ASP A 481 43.29 23.72 1.72
CA ASP A 481 43.75 22.33 1.98
C ASP A 481 44.00 22.02 3.51
N PRO A 482 44.40 20.77 3.94
CA PRO A 482 43.86 19.97 5.08
C PRO A 482 44.96 19.62 6.16
N PRO A 483 44.97 18.52 7.01
CA PRO A 483 45.18 17.10 6.59
C PRO A 483 44.77 15.88 7.53
N THR A 484 44.45 14.73 6.90
CA THR A 484 44.80 13.27 7.12
C THR A 484 44.80 12.50 8.46
N SER A 485 44.27 11.24 8.48
CA SER A 485 45.00 9.94 8.35
C SER A 485 44.17 8.67 8.77
N GLU A 486 44.60 7.48 8.29
CA GLU A 486 43.83 6.22 8.04
C GLU A 486 44.41 4.98 8.84
N PRO A 487 44.13 3.67 8.53
CA PRO A 487 43.39 2.62 9.29
C PRO A 487 44.26 1.42 9.81
N PRO A 488 43.74 0.21 10.23
CA PRO A 488 43.51 -0.93 9.30
C PRO A 488 42.52 -2.11 9.67
N THR A 489 42.13 -2.83 8.59
CA THR A 489 41.58 -4.18 8.25
C THR A 489 41.41 -5.39 9.21
N THR A 490 40.39 -6.25 8.94
CA THR A 490 40.51 -7.70 8.59
C THR A 490 39.17 -8.37 8.16
N GLN A 491 39.27 -9.36 7.27
CA GLN A 491 38.22 -10.07 6.48
C GLN A 491 38.14 -11.57 6.95
N PRO A 492 37.39 -12.52 6.30
CA PRO A 492 35.97 -12.89 6.45
C PRO A 492 35.75 -14.38 6.92
N SER A 493 34.50 -14.86 7.02
CA SER A 493 34.17 -16.30 7.13
C SER A 493 32.81 -16.65 6.52
N THR A 494 32.80 -17.62 5.61
CA THR A 494 31.65 -18.23 4.91
C THR A 494 31.08 -19.44 5.65
N THR A 495 29.76 -19.73 5.53
CA THR A 495 29.14 -21.07 5.28
C THR A 495 27.58 -20.94 5.17
N PRO A 496 26.89 -21.62 4.22
CA PRO A 496 25.44 -21.50 3.99
C PRO A 496 24.51 -22.62 4.56
N SER A 497 23.21 -22.26 4.63
CA SER A 497 21.90 -22.99 4.60
C SER A 497 21.31 -23.66 5.86
N PRO A 498 19.98 -23.45 6.10
CA PRO A 498 18.98 -24.47 5.76
C PRO A 498 17.66 -23.97 5.09
N ASP A 499 17.13 -24.86 4.23
CA ASP A 499 15.80 -25.01 3.61
C ASP A 499 15.40 -24.23 2.33
N ASP A 500 15.02 -24.98 1.28
CA ASP A 500 14.58 -24.56 -0.07
C ASP A 500 13.18 -23.88 -0.11
N GLY A 501 12.80 -23.12 0.91
CA GLY A 501 11.51 -22.44 1.01
C GLY A 501 11.60 -21.11 1.77
N PRO A 502 10.52 -20.30 1.79
CA PRO A 502 10.53 -19.01 2.47
C PRO A 502 10.73 -19.16 3.99
N ASP A 503 11.28 -18.12 4.61
CA ASP A 503 11.42 -18.00 6.06
C ASP A 503 10.05 -17.75 6.70
N LEU A 504 9.39 -18.83 7.11
CA LEU A 504 8.06 -18.78 7.72
C LEU A 504 8.05 -18.07 9.07
N LYS A 505 9.19 -17.98 9.78
CA LYS A 505 9.26 -17.24 11.05
C LYS A 505 9.19 -15.74 10.79
N LYS A 506 9.94 -15.24 9.79
CA LYS A 506 9.82 -13.85 9.35
C LYS A 506 8.42 -13.56 8.81
N GLY A 507 7.87 -14.46 8.00
CA GLY A 507 6.51 -14.31 7.48
C GLY A 507 5.46 -14.21 8.58
N VAL A 508 5.54 -15.07 9.61
CA VAL A 508 4.65 -14.97 10.77
C VAL A 508 4.87 -13.69 11.56
N ALA A 509 6.11 -13.25 11.75
CA ALA A 509 6.41 -11.98 12.42
C ALA A 509 5.82 -10.77 11.69
N TYR A 510 5.88 -10.75 10.35
CA TYR A 510 5.21 -9.74 9.53
C TYR A 510 3.70 -9.75 9.77
N LEU A 511 3.07 -10.92 9.68
CA LEU A 511 1.62 -11.10 9.82
C LEU A 511 1.09 -10.72 11.21
N THR A 512 1.89 -10.89 12.27
CA THR A 512 1.50 -10.59 13.65
C THR A 512 2.03 -9.26 14.17
N SER A 513 2.72 -8.47 13.34
CA SER A 513 3.21 -7.15 13.75
C SER A 513 2.04 -6.23 14.12
N ALA A 514 2.24 -5.34 15.10
CA ALA A 514 1.21 -4.39 15.52
C ALA A 514 0.83 -3.39 14.42
N ALA A 515 1.70 -3.19 13.42
CA ALA A 515 1.41 -2.38 12.23
C ALA A 515 0.37 -3.04 11.32
N ASN A 516 0.35 -4.37 11.26
CA ASN A 516 -0.57 -5.12 10.41
C ASN A 516 -1.80 -5.61 11.17
N LEU A 517 -1.60 -6.30 12.30
CA LEU A 517 -2.66 -6.94 13.08
C LEU A 517 -3.18 -5.98 14.17
N GLN A 518 -4.26 -5.26 13.86
CA GLN A 518 -4.86 -4.29 14.78
C GLN A 518 -5.30 -4.98 16.07
N GLN A 519 -4.80 -4.48 17.20
CA GLN A 519 -5.09 -4.99 18.54
C GLN A 519 -4.74 -6.46 18.75
N GLY A 520 -3.96 -7.08 17.84
CA GLY A 520 -3.73 -8.51 17.84
C GLY A 520 -4.95 -9.36 17.41
N GLN A 521 -5.96 -8.75 16.76
CA GLN A 521 -7.28 -9.35 16.56
C GLN A 521 -7.75 -9.40 15.10
N TYR A 522 -7.49 -8.37 14.31
CA TYR A 522 -7.96 -8.31 12.92
C TYR A 522 -7.08 -7.44 12.02
N TYR A 523 -7.18 -7.68 10.70
CA TYR A 523 -6.56 -6.82 9.68
C TYR A 523 -7.56 -5.78 9.19
N SER A 524 -7.09 -4.57 8.88
CA SER A 524 -7.96 -3.51 8.35
C SER A 524 -8.27 -3.69 6.87
N ALA A 525 -9.40 -3.15 6.44
CA ALA A 525 -9.81 -3.14 5.02
C ALA A 525 -8.98 -2.18 4.15
N GLY A 526 -8.08 -1.40 4.76
CA GLY A 526 -7.17 -0.49 4.09
C GLY A 526 -6.35 0.36 5.07
N PRO A 527 -5.43 1.19 4.57
CA PRO A 527 -4.66 2.12 5.40
C PRO A 527 -5.58 3.13 6.10
N GLY A 528 -5.34 3.38 7.40
CA GLY A 528 -6.06 4.41 8.17
C GLY A 528 -7.51 4.09 8.54
N THR A 529 -8.05 2.93 8.16
CA THR A 529 -9.40 2.51 8.59
C THR A 529 -9.35 1.58 9.80
N SER A 530 -10.36 1.71 10.66
CA SER A 530 -10.63 0.81 11.79
C SER A 530 -11.57 -0.34 11.42
N ARG A 531 -12.04 -0.37 10.17
CA ARG A 531 -12.89 -1.41 9.56
C ARG A 531 -12.10 -2.70 9.36
N ALA A 532 -12.60 -3.82 9.86
CA ALA A 532 -11.97 -5.11 9.63
C ALA A 532 -12.23 -5.65 8.21
N ASP A 533 -11.18 -6.18 7.58
CA ASP A 533 -11.32 -7.20 6.52
C ASP A 533 -11.37 -8.58 7.19
N PHE A 534 -12.58 -9.04 7.50
CA PHE A 534 -12.81 -10.35 8.12
C PHE A 534 -12.31 -11.50 7.26
N GLY A 535 -12.41 -11.38 5.93
CA GLY A 535 -11.94 -12.39 5.00
C GLY A 535 -10.42 -12.55 5.06
N LEU A 536 -9.69 -11.43 5.04
CA LEU A 536 -8.23 -11.41 5.16
C LEU A 536 -7.78 -11.81 6.57
N THR A 537 -8.52 -11.41 7.61
CA THR A 537 -8.27 -11.80 8.99
C THR A 537 -8.31 -13.32 9.15
N ILE A 538 -9.28 -13.99 8.54
CA ILE A 538 -9.37 -15.45 8.51
C ILE A 538 -8.21 -16.07 7.69
N ASP A 539 -7.75 -15.44 6.60
CA ASP A 539 -6.57 -15.92 5.85
C ASP A 539 -5.29 -15.88 6.70
N GLY A 540 -5.10 -14.82 7.50
CA GLY A 540 -4.02 -14.77 8.48
C GLY A 540 -4.11 -15.88 9.51
N ALA A 541 -5.32 -16.14 10.04
CA ALA A 541 -5.53 -17.24 10.97
C ALA A 541 -5.19 -18.61 10.35
N TYR A 542 -5.53 -18.85 9.08
CA TYR A 542 -5.10 -20.05 8.36
C TYR A 542 -3.58 -20.14 8.22
N ALA A 543 -2.91 -19.04 7.91
CA ALA A 543 -1.45 -19.00 7.82
C ALA A 543 -0.77 -19.33 9.16
N LEU A 544 -1.28 -18.76 10.26
CA LEU A 544 -0.79 -19.06 11.60
C LEU A 544 -1.09 -20.51 12.02
N ALA A 545 -2.24 -21.06 11.64
CA ALA A 545 -2.60 -22.45 11.93
C ALA A 545 -1.71 -23.44 11.17
N ALA A 546 -1.47 -23.18 9.88
CA ALA A 546 -0.62 -23.99 9.02
C ALA A 546 0.83 -24.03 9.51
N THR A 547 1.38 -22.88 9.89
CA THR A 547 2.76 -22.78 10.39
C THR A 547 2.91 -23.24 11.84
N GLY A 548 1.94 -22.92 12.71
CA GLY A 548 1.99 -23.18 14.15
C GLY A 548 3.03 -22.37 14.90
N LEU A 549 3.58 -21.31 14.29
CA LEU A 549 4.68 -20.54 14.85
C LEU A 549 4.22 -19.46 15.82
N ASN A 550 2.93 -19.10 15.81
CA ASN A 550 2.36 -18.15 16.77
C ASN A 550 0.91 -18.46 17.16
N ASN A 551 0.73 -19.38 18.10
CA ASN A 551 -0.60 -19.83 18.54
C ASN A 551 -1.34 -18.82 19.44
N ALA A 552 -0.63 -17.87 20.07
CA ALA A 552 -1.24 -16.87 20.94
C ALA A 552 -2.05 -15.85 20.12
N GLU A 553 -1.47 -15.32 19.05
CA GLU A 553 -2.12 -14.39 18.14
C GLU A 553 -3.20 -15.10 17.31
N LEU A 554 -2.96 -16.36 16.90
CA LEU A 554 -4.01 -17.19 16.30
C LEU A 554 -5.22 -17.33 17.24
N ARG A 555 -4.99 -17.62 18.53
CA ARG A 555 -6.07 -17.63 19.53
C ARG A 555 -6.76 -16.27 19.64
N GLY A 556 -6.01 -15.16 19.65
CA GLY A 556 -6.55 -13.81 19.70
C GLY A 556 -7.53 -13.51 18.57
N ILE A 557 -7.16 -13.85 17.33
CA ILE A 557 -8.02 -13.72 16.15
C ILE A 557 -9.27 -14.60 16.29
N VAL A 558 -9.10 -15.88 16.62
CA VAL A 558 -10.21 -16.83 16.73
C VAL A 558 -11.19 -16.43 17.84
N ASP A 559 -10.69 -16.06 19.01
CA ASP A 559 -11.52 -15.63 20.14
C ASP A 559 -12.27 -14.33 19.81
N PHE A 560 -11.64 -13.38 19.09
CA PHE A 560 -12.32 -12.18 18.58
C PHE A 560 -13.48 -12.54 17.66
N LEU A 561 -13.30 -13.44 16.70
CA LEU A 561 -14.36 -13.85 15.77
C LEU A 561 -15.47 -14.63 16.49
N ASP A 562 -15.10 -15.58 17.34
CA ASP A 562 -16.02 -16.49 18.02
C ASP A 562 -16.90 -15.79 19.06
N GLN A 563 -16.34 -14.81 19.77
CA GLN A 563 -17.05 -14.07 20.82
C GLN A 563 -17.89 -12.90 20.28
N GLY A 564 -18.04 -12.79 18.96
CA GLY A 564 -18.80 -11.70 18.34
C GLY A 564 -18.09 -10.35 18.47
N GLY A 565 -16.76 -10.36 18.41
CA GLY A 565 -15.92 -9.18 18.42
C GLY A 565 -16.34 -8.19 17.34
N LYS A 566 -16.28 -6.91 17.71
CA LYS A 566 -16.65 -5.80 16.84
C LYS A 566 -15.41 -5.10 16.35
N ASP A 567 -15.35 -4.83 15.05
CA ASP A 567 -14.34 -3.93 14.50
C ASP A 567 -14.58 -2.48 14.93
N GLY A 568 -13.72 -1.57 14.49
CA GLY A 568 -13.85 -0.15 14.85
C GLY A 568 -15.08 0.55 14.28
N GLU A 569 -15.89 -0.11 13.46
CA GLU A 569 -17.18 0.36 12.95
C GLU A 569 -18.37 -0.35 13.62
N GLY A 570 -18.11 -1.22 14.61
CA GLY A 570 -19.15 -1.96 15.32
C GLY A 570 -19.65 -3.21 14.61
N ARG A 571 -19.03 -3.62 13.50
CA ARG A 571 -19.41 -4.78 12.68
C ARG A 571 -18.76 -6.04 13.22
N THR A 572 -19.41 -7.16 13.01
CA THR A 572 -18.98 -8.51 13.42
C THR A 572 -18.77 -9.39 12.20
N VAL A 573 -18.18 -10.58 12.41
CA VAL A 573 -18.08 -11.61 11.36
C VAL A 573 -19.45 -12.03 10.81
N ASN A 574 -20.52 -11.89 11.60
CA ASN A 574 -21.89 -12.21 11.16
C ASN A 574 -22.42 -11.19 10.14
N ASP A 575 -22.03 -9.92 10.27
CA ASP A 575 -22.40 -8.87 9.31
C ASP A 575 -21.71 -9.11 7.96
N TRP A 576 -20.47 -9.59 7.97
CA TRP A 576 -19.73 -9.94 6.76
C TRP A 576 -20.23 -11.23 6.09
N THR A 577 -20.62 -12.23 6.88
CA THR A 577 -21.17 -13.49 6.35
C THR A 577 -22.65 -13.40 5.96
N GLY A 578 -23.37 -12.38 6.45
CA GLY A 578 -24.82 -12.26 6.28
C GLY A 578 -25.61 -13.33 7.05
N THR A 579 -24.99 -14.04 7.99
CA THR A 579 -25.58 -15.21 8.66
C THR A 579 -26.79 -14.80 9.51
N GLY A 580 -27.93 -15.43 9.22
CA GLY A 580 -29.21 -15.09 9.86
C GLY A 580 -30.04 -14.05 9.10
N THR A 581 -29.61 -13.65 7.91
CA THR A 581 -30.36 -12.78 6.99
C THR A 581 -30.73 -13.53 5.70
N ALA A 582 -31.48 -12.88 4.81
CA ALA A 582 -31.74 -13.41 3.47
C ALA A 582 -30.49 -13.39 2.55
N TYR A 583 -29.42 -12.70 2.96
CA TYR A 583 -28.20 -12.48 2.19
C TYR A 583 -27.01 -13.31 2.70
N ALA A 584 -27.30 -14.46 3.31
CA ALA A 584 -26.30 -15.40 3.80
C ALA A 584 -25.35 -15.84 2.67
N ALA A 585 -24.09 -15.40 2.76
CA ALA A 585 -23.08 -15.62 1.72
C ALA A 585 -22.33 -16.92 1.97
N GLY A 586 -22.69 -17.98 1.23
CA GLY A 586 -22.19 -19.32 1.46
C GLY A 586 -20.66 -19.42 1.45
N GLY A 587 -19.99 -18.67 0.57
CA GLY A 587 -18.53 -18.62 0.54
C GLY A 587 -17.91 -18.08 1.83
N SER A 588 -18.42 -16.94 2.32
CA SER A 588 -17.95 -16.32 3.56
C SER A 588 -18.28 -17.18 4.78
N ILE A 589 -19.48 -17.77 4.83
CA ILE A 589 -19.90 -18.70 5.90
C ILE A 589 -18.98 -19.91 5.93
N GLY A 590 -18.72 -20.51 4.77
CA GLY A 590 -17.80 -21.64 4.59
C GLY A 590 -16.40 -21.32 5.09
N LYS A 591 -15.89 -20.14 4.71
CA LYS A 591 -14.57 -19.67 5.15
C LYS A 591 -14.48 -19.53 6.67
N THR A 592 -15.51 -19.02 7.33
CA THR A 592 -15.55 -18.87 8.80
C THR A 592 -15.70 -20.22 9.50
N ALA A 593 -16.60 -21.08 9.03
CA ALA A 593 -16.82 -22.41 9.60
C ALA A 593 -15.56 -23.27 9.53
N LEU A 594 -14.88 -23.26 8.37
CA LEU A 594 -13.65 -24.00 8.17
C LEU A 594 -12.53 -23.54 9.12
N LEU A 595 -12.45 -22.25 9.46
CA LEU A 595 -11.49 -21.76 10.47
C LEU A 595 -11.81 -22.33 11.85
N ALA A 596 -13.08 -22.35 12.25
CA ALA A 596 -13.50 -22.93 13.52
C ALA A 596 -13.03 -24.40 13.61
N GLU A 597 -13.27 -25.18 12.57
CA GLU A 597 -12.83 -26.58 12.49
C GLU A 597 -11.31 -26.75 12.49
N VAL A 598 -10.57 -25.86 11.81
CA VAL A 598 -9.10 -25.89 11.78
C VAL A 598 -8.53 -25.78 13.20
N VAL A 599 -9.13 -24.96 14.06
CA VAL A 599 -8.65 -24.75 15.44
C VAL A 599 -9.39 -25.56 16.50
N GLY A 600 -10.22 -26.52 16.08
CA GLY A 600 -10.96 -27.41 16.98
C GLY A 600 -12.13 -26.76 17.71
N ARG A 601 -12.63 -25.61 17.24
CA ARG A 601 -13.89 -25.00 17.68
C ARG A 601 -15.07 -25.67 16.95
N ASP A 602 -16.25 -25.61 17.55
CA ASP A 602 -17.46 -26.16 16.94
C ASP A 602 -18.02 -25.17 15.90
N PRO A 603 -18.05 -25.49 14.58
CA PRO A 603 -18.63 -24.60 13.58
C PRO A 603 -20.16 -24.45 13.71
N ARG A 604 -20.82 -25.27 14.54
CA ARG A 604 -22.24 -25.16 14.86
C ARG A 604 -22.53 -24.18 16.01
N ASP A 605 -21.50 -23.72 16.70
CA ASP A 605 -21.57 -22.68 17.72
C ASP A 605 -20.32 -21.79 17.63
N PHE A 606 -20.24 -21.03 16.53
CA PHE A 606 -19.14 -20.10 16.29
C PHE A 606 -19.67 -18.70 15.97
N GLY A 607 -19.19 -17.67 16.67
CA GLY A 607 -19.75 -16.32 16.51
C GLY A 607 -21.22 -16.22 16.95
N GLY A 608 -21.67 -17.16 17.79
CA GLY A 608 -23.07 -17.31 18.20
C GLY A 608 -24.01 -17.78 17.09
N LYS A 609 -23.49 -18.42 16.04
CA LYS A 609 -24.26 -18.97 14.91
C LYS A 609 -23.92 -20.43 14.65
N ASP A 610 -24.92 -21.16 14.15
CA ASP A 610 -24.72 -22.46 13.50
C ASP A 610 -24.39 -22.23 12.03
N LEU A 611 -23.10 -22.24 11.71
CA LEU A 611 -22.61 -21.94 10.36
C LEU A 611 -22.87 -23.11 9.41
N ILE A 612 -22.90 -24.36 9.90
CA ILE A 612 -23.19 -25.54 9.07
C ILE A 612 -24.67 -25.54 8.67
N ALA A 613 -25.59 -25.30 9.62
CA ALA A 613 -27.00 -25.15 9.28
C ALA A 613 -27.28 -23.94 8.38
N ALA A 614 -26.45 -22.90 8.44
CA ALA A 614 -26.53 -21.78 7.50
C ALA A 614 -26.08 -22.18 6.08
N LEU A 615 -25.02 -22.99 5.95
CA LEU A 615 -24.58 -23.55 4.67
C LEU A 615 -25.64 -24.47 4.05
N ASP A 616 -26.30 -25.30 4.84
CA ASP A 616 -27.37 -26.18 4.35
C ASP A 616 -28.50 -25.39 3.69
N LYS A 617 -28.88 -24.28 4.30
CA LYS A 617 -29.89 -23.35 3.77
C LYS A 617 -29.39 -22.60 2.54
N ALA A 618 -28.09 -22.37 2.44
CA ALA A 618 -27.45 -21.70 1.32
C ALA A 618 -27.34 -22.58 0.06
N VAL A 619 -27.54 -23.91 0.15
CA VAL A 619 -27.50 -24.79 -1.03
C VAL A 619 -28.68 -24.51 -1.96
N CYS A 620 -28.39 -23.96 -3.13
CA CYS A 620 -29.36 -23.58 -4.14
C CYS A 620 -30.09 -24.80 -4.72
N ALA A 621 -31.42 -24.81 -4.63
CA ALA A 621 -32.25 -25.84 -5.24
C ALA A 621 -32.39 -25.67 -6.77
N LYS A 622 -32.29 -24.44 -7.26
CA LYS A 622 -32.42 -24.02 -8.66
C LYS A 622 -31.70 -22.67 -8.87
N PRO A 623 -31.33 -22.30 -10.11
CA PRO A 623 -30.84 -20.95 -10.38
C PRO A 623 -31.90 -19.89 -10.08
N SER A 624 -31.46 -18.71 -9.62
CA SER A 624 -32.30 -17.53 -9.45
C SER A 624 -32.53 -16.84 -10.81
N THR A 625 -33.65 -16.12 -10.92
CA THR A 625 -33.99 -15.34 -12.12
C THR A 625 -33.80 -13.86 -11.84
N ALA A 626 -33.27 -13.13 -12.83
CA ALA A 626 -33.09 -11.69 -12.74
C ALA A 626 -34.35 -10.97 -12.21
N PRO A 627 -34.22 -10.00 -11.30
CA PRO A 627 -32.96 -9.39 -10.88
C PRO A 627 -32.12 -10.26 -9.93
N ASP A 628 -32.72 -11.21 -9.20
CA ASP A 628 -32.05 -12.05 -8.20
C ASP A 628 -30.90 -12.89 -8.80
N ARG A 629 -29.69 -12.71 -8.25
CA ARG A 629 -28.46 -13.41 -8.63
C ARG A 629 -27.88 -14.25 -7.49
N SER A 630 -28.65 -14.48 -6.43
CA SER A 630 -28.21 -15.25 -5.26
C SER A 630 -27.76 -16.66 -5.63
N CYS A 631 -28.43 -17.30 -6.60
CA CYS A 631 -28.19 -18.69 -6.98
C CYS A 631 -27.78 -18.83 -8.44
N ALA A 632 -26.53 -19.18 -8.69
CA ALA A 632 -26.03 -19.42 -10.04
C ALA A 632 -26.59 -20.69 -10.69
N ALA A 633 -26.75 -21.76 -9.90
CA ALA A 633 -27.21 -23.06 -10.38
C ALA A 633 -27.73 -23.93 -9.23
N LYS A 634 -28.37 -25.05 -9.56
CA LYS A 634 -28.67 -26.09 -8.58
C LYS A 634 -27.37 -26.67 -8.02
N GLY A 635 -27.24 -26.72 -6.69
CA GLY A 635 -26.04 -27.20 -5.99
C GLY A 635 -24.98 -26.13 -5.74
N ALA A 636 -25.10 -24.93 -6.32
CA ALA A 636 -24.29 -23.79 -5.91
C ALA A 636 -24.67 -23.33 -4.49
N TYR A 637 -23.78 -22.64 -3.78
CA TYR A 637 -24.16 -21.89 -2.59
C TYR A 637 -24.64 -20.48 -2.95
N THR A 638 -25.54 -19.92 -2.14
CA THR A 638 -26.00 -18.53 -2.29
C THR A 638 -24.86 -17.54 -2.16
N TYR A 639 -24.80 -16.55 -3.06
CA TYR A 639 -23.77 -15.49 -3.07
C TYR A 639 -22.33 -16.02 -3.01
N ALA A 640 -22.07 -17.16 -3.66
CA ALA A 640 -20.73 -17.71 -3.86
C ALA A 640 -20.32 -17.50 -5.34
N PRO A 641 -19.78 -16.33 -5.72
CA PRO A 641 -19.55 -15.97 -7.12
C PRO A 641 -18.30 -16.60 -7.74
N SER A 642 -17.61 -17.50 -7.03
CA SER A 642 -16.38 -18.14 -7.50
C SER A 642 -16.28 -19.60 -7.10
N VAL A 643 -15.51 -20.37 -7.86
CA VAL A 643 -15.19 -21.77 -7.50
C VAL A 643 -14.43 -21.83 -6.18
N PHE A 644 -13.63 -20.81 -5.89
CA PHE A 644 -12.95 -20.67 -4.61
C PHE A 644 -13.93 -20.61 -3.43
N ALA A 645 -14.93 -19.73 -3.52
CA ALA A 645 -15.98 -19.61 -2.52
C ALA A 645 -16.82 -20.89 -2.38
N GLN A 646 -17.17 -21.51 -3.51
CA GLN A 646 -17.90 -22.78 -3.55
C GLN A 646 -17.14 -23.91 -2.83
N SER A 647 -15.81 -23.98 -3.03
CA SER A 647 -14.97 -25.05 -2.49
C SER A 647 -14.75 -24.91 -0.98
N LEU A 648 -14.60 -23.69 -0.46
CA LEU A 648 -14.51 -23.44 0.99
C LEU A 648 -15.77 -23.88 1.73
N ALA A 649 -16.94 -23.53 1.21
CA ALA A 649 -18.22 -23.94 1.78
C ALA A 649 -18.41 -25.46 1.76
N LEU A 650 -18.03 -26.11 0.66
CA LEU A 650 -18.07 -27.57 0.56
C LEU A 650 -17.13 -28.24 1.57
N MET A 651 -15.89 -27.75 1.72
CA MET A 651 -14.95 -28.31 2.69
C MET A 651 -15.47 -28.21 4.13
N ALA A 652 -16.08 -27.08 4.50
CA ALA A 652 -16.67 -26.90 5.83
C ALA A 652 -17.80 -27.92 6.10
N GLN A 653 -18.72 -28.13 5.14
CA GLN A 653 -19.77 -29.15 5.31
C GLN A 653 -19.19 -30.56 5.41
N LEU A 654 -18.19 -30.90 4.59
CA LEU A 654 -17.56 -32.22 4.60
C LEU A 654 -16.83 -32.53 5.90
N ARG A 655 -16.07 -31.56 6.43
CA ARG A 655 -15.35 -31.68 7.71
C ARG A 655 -16.29 -31.76 8.90
N ALA A 656 -17.46 -31.12 8.81
CA ALA A 656 -18.51 -31.20 9.81
C ALA A 656 -19.34 -32.50 9.73
N ASP A 657 -18.93 -33.45 8.89
CA ASP A 657 -19.60 -34.72 8.57
C ASP A 657 -21.02 -34.57 7.97
N ASP A 658 -21.32 -33.42 7.35
CA ASP A 658 -22.59 -33.16 6.68
C ASP A 658 -22.60 -33.63 5.21
N LYS A 659 -22.33 -34.92 5.03
CA LYS A 659 -22.18 -35.53 3.70
C LYS A 659 -23.45 -35.47 2.87
N THR A 660 -24.62 -35.49 3.52
CA THR A 660 -25.92 -35.47 2.81
C THR A 660 -26.19 -34.10 2.20
N ALA A 661 -25.96 -33.02 2.94
CA ALA A 661 -26.10 -31.66 2.40
C ALA A 661 -25.05 -31.36 1.31
N ALA A 662 -23.85 -31.95 1.44
CA ALA A 662 -22.75 -31.80 0.50
C ALA A 662 -22.93 -32.53 -0.85
N GLU A 663 -23.84 -33.51 -1.00
CA GLU A 663 -24.00 -34.27 -2.25
C GLU A 663 -24.23 -33.40 -3.49
N ARG A 664 -25.09 -32.38 -3.38
CA ARG A 664 -25.41 -31.48 -4.50
C ARG A 664 -24.26 -30.49 -4.77
N PRO A 665 -23.66 -29.84 -3.76
CA PRO A 665 -22.43 -29.07 -3.93
C PRO A 665 -21.28 -29.84 -4.57
N ILE A 666 -21.04 -31.11 -4.20
CA ILE A 666 -20.03 -31.96 -4.84
C ILE A 666 -20.36 -32.13 -6.32
N ALA A 667 -21.58 -32.59 -6.64
CA ALA A 667 -21.98 -32.82 -8.03
C ALA A 667 -21.90 -31.53 -8.87
N TYR A 668 -22.21 -30.37 -8.27
CA TYR A 668 -22.08 -29.08 -8.93
C TYR A 668 -20.61 -28.72 -9.18
N LEU A 669 -19.75 -28.82 -8.17
CA LEU A 669 -18.32 -28.56 -8.31
C LEU A 669 -17.69 -29.48 -9.37
N GLU A 670 -18.00 -30.77 -9.37
CA GLU A 670 -17.57 -31.72 -10.40
C GLU A 670 -18.05 -31.32 -11.80
N SER A 671 -19.25 -30.75 -11.92
CA SER A 671 -19.81 -30.31 -13.21
C SER A 671 -19.09 -29.10 -13.82
N LEU A 672 -18.34 -28.36 -13.01
CA LEU A 672 -17.55 -27.20 -13.45
C LEU A 672 -16.17 -27.59 -13.98
N GLN A 673 -15.72 -28.84 -13.76
CA GLN A 673 -14.43 -29.31 -14.27
C GLN A 673 -14.44 -29.36 -15.80
N GLN A 674 -13.42 -28.79 -16.41
CA GLN A 674 -13.27 -28.75 -17.87
C GLN A 674 -12.54 -29.98 -18.42
N ASP A 675 -12.55 -30.12 -19.75
CA ASP A 675 -11.89 -31.21 -20.46
C ASP A 675 -10.36 -31.23 -20.26
N ASN A 676 -9.75 -30.11 -19.93
CA ASN A 676 -8.33 -30.03 -19.58
C ASN A 676 -8.05 -30.40 -18.10
N GLY A 677 -9.08 -30.56 -17.27
CA GLY A 677 -8.97 -30.88 -15.84
C GLY A 677 -9.04 -29.68 -14.90
N ALA A 678 -9.08 -28.46 -15.41
CA ALA A 678 -9.11 -27.23 -14.63
C ALA A 678 -10.54 -26.77 -14.30
N TRP A 679 -10.64 -25.81 -13.38
CA TRP A 679 -11.86 -25.09 -13.06
C TRP A 679 -11.80 -23.63 -13.52
N PRO A 680 -12.97 -23.02 -13.83
CA PRO A 680 -13.08 -21.58 -14.04
C PRO A 680 -12.90 -20.80 -12.73
N SER A 681 -12.54 -19.52 -12.83
CA SER A 681 -12.46 -18.65 -11.65
C SER A 681 -13.83 -18.32 -11.08
N LEU A 682 -14.77 -17.88 -11.93
CA LEU A 682 -16.07 -17.35 -11.52
C LEU A 682 -17.22 -18.36 -11.69
N ILE A 683 -18.27 -18.09 -10.93
CA ILE A 683 -19.58 -18.75 -10.97
C ILE A 683 -20.64 -17.66 -11.22
N PRO A 684 -21.48 -17.77 -12.29
CA PRO A 684 -21.47 -18.80 -13.33
C PRO A 684 -20.16 -18.86 -14.12
N SER A 685 -19.84 -20.05 -14.67
CA SER A 685 -18.56 -20.32 -15.34
C SER A 685 -18.22 -19.30 -16.44
N THR A 686 -17.03 -18.71 -16.30
CA THR A 686 -16.38 -17.85 -17.30
C THR A 686 -15.61 -18.61 -18.37
N LYS A 687 -15.57 -19.94 -18.30
CA LYS A 687 -14.84 -20.85 -19.22
C LYS A 687 -13.32 -20.60 -19.31
N ASP A 688 -12.76 -19.82 -18.40
CA ASP A 688 -11.32 -19.70 -18.16
C ASP A 688 -10.79 -20.93 -17.41
N SER A 689 -9.48 -21.12 -17.35
CA SER A 689 -8.85 -22.17 -16.56
C SER A 689 -7.90 -21.54 -15.55
N ASP A 690 -8.34 -21.50 -14.29
CA ASP A 690 -7.72 -20.73 -13.23
C ASP A 690 -6.94 -21.63 -12.25
N VAL A 691 -5.73 -21.20 -11.85
CA VAL A 691 -4.84 -21.98 -10.96
C VAL A 691 -5.42 -22.05 -9.55
N ASP A 692 -5.85 -20.92 -9.00
CA ASP A 692 -6.32 -20.79 -7.63
C ASP A 692 -7.58 -21.62 -7.40
N SER A 693 -8.54 -21.46 -8.31
CA SER A 693 -9.80 -22.20 -8.30
C SER A 693 -9.61 -23.69 -8.52
N THR A 694 -8.66 -24.09 -9.37
CA THR A 694 -8.34 -25.52 -9.56
C THR A 694 -7.70 -26.10 -8.31
N ALA A 695 -6.73 -25.41 -7.70
CA ALA A 695 -6.04 -25.87 -6.49
C ALA A 695 -6.99 -26.05 -5.30
N ILE A 696 -7.95 -25.15 -5.10
CA ILE A 696 -8.90 -25.28 -4.00
C ILE A 696 -10.04 -26.27 -4.29
N ALA A 697 -10.46 -26.40 -5.56
CA ALA A 697 -11.43 -27.41 -5.96
C ALA A 697 -10.88 -28.83 -5.75
N VAL A 698 -9.59 -29.08 -6.04
CA VAL A 698 -8.98 -30.39 -5.78
C VAL A 698 -8.87 -30.70 -4.30
N MET A 699 -8.58 -29.72 -3.44
CA MET A 699 -8.59 -29.91 -1.98
C MET A 699 -9.99 -30.32 -1.47
N ALA A 700 -11.04 -29.71 -2.01
CA ALA A 700 -12.42 -30.05 -1.65
C ALA A 700 -12.83 -31.44 -2.17
N LEU A 701 -12.47 -31.79 -3.41
CA LEU A 701 -12.82 -33.09 -3.99
C LEU A 701 -12.00 -34.25 -3.43
N ASP A 702 -10.73 -34.02 -3.07
CA ASP A 702 -9.91 -34.99 -2.34
C ASP A 702 -10.54 -35.35 -0.99
N LEU A 703 -11.01 -34.32 -0.25
CA LEU A 703 -11.77 -34.51 0.99
C LEU A 703 -13.11 -35.24 0.77
N ALA A 704 -13.80 -34.97 -0.34
CA ALA A 704 -15.08 -35.61 -0.67
C ALA A 704 -14.91 -37.12 -0.93
N GLY A 705 -13.81 -37.51 -1.59
CA GLY A 705 -13.46 -38.89 -1.90
C GLY A 705 -14.36 -39.56 -2.95
N GLY A 706 -13.99 -40.79 -3.32
CA GLY A 706 -14.72 -41.63 -4.27
C GLY A 706 -14.22 -41.52 -5.71
N ASP A 707 -14.47 -42.58 -6.48
CA ASP A 707 -13.89 -42.82 -7.82
C ASP A 707 -13.95 -41.63 -8.79
N LYS A 708 -15.05 -40.87 -8.79
CA LYS A 708 -15.22 -39.72 -9.70
C LYS A 708 -14.37 -38.54 -9.27
N ALA A 709 -14.39 -38.22 -7.98
CA ALA A 709 -13.57 -37.17 -7.38
C ALA A 709 -12.08 -37.50 -7.52
N GLU A 710 -11.67 -38.75 -7.25
CA GLU A 710 -10.28 -39.20 -7.41
C GLU A 710 -9.77 -39.02 -8.85
N ARG A 711 -10.58 -39.36 -9.87
CA ARG A 711 -10.23 -39.10 -11.27
C ARG A 711 -10.15 -37.61 -11.59
N ALA A 712 -11.06 -36.82 -11.04
CA ALA A 712 -11.08 -35.37 -11.22
C ALA A 712 -9.81 -34.73 -10.62
N VAL A 713 -9.44 -35.12 -9.39
CA VAL A 713 -8.22 -34.69 -8.69
C VAL A 713 -6.99 -35.09 -9.50
N ALA A 714 -6.84 -36.36 -9.89
CA ALA A 714 -5.67 -36.81 -10.65
C ALA A 714 -5.45 -36.04 -11.96
N LYS A 715 -6.54 -35.72 -12.67
CA LYS A 715 -6.50 -34.93 -13.91
C LYS A 715 -6.09 -33.48 -13.63
N ALA A 716 -6.64 -32.88 -12.58
CA ALA A 716 -6.40 -31.51 -12.18
C ALA A 716 -4.98 -31.28 -11.63
N LEU A 717 -4.42 -32.22 -10.86
CA LEU A 717 -3.03 -32.17 -10.42
C LEU A 717 -2.07 -32.25 -11.62
N GLY A 718 -2.39 -33.07 -12.62
CA GLY A 718 -1.67 -33.11 -13.90
C GLY A 718 -1.70 -31.76 -14.62
N TRP A 719 -2.88 -31.12 -14.65
CA TRP A 719 -3.02 -29.78 -15.23
C TRP A 719 -2.25 -28.72 -14.44
N LEU A 720 -2.39 -28.66 -13.11
CA LEU A 720 -1.65 -27.73 -12.24
C LEU A 720 -0.15 -27.84 -12.47
N ALA A 721 0.40 -29.06 -12.42
CA ALA A 721 1.83 -29.28 -12.68
C ALA A 721 2.27 -28.78 -14.06
N SER A 722 1.41 -28.83 -15.08
CA SER A 722 1.70 -28.31 -16.43
C SER A 722 1.66 -26.79 -16.54
N ARG A 723 1.08 -26.09 -15.56
CA ARG A 723 1.00 -24.63 -15.50
C ARG A 723 2.21 -23.99 -14.82
N GLN A 724 3.03 -24.77 -14.14
CA GLN A 724 4.22 -24.25 -13.47
C GLN A 724 5.17 -23.61 -14.50
N LEU A 725 5.58 -22.37 -14.21
CA LEU A 725 6.48 -21.60 -15.06
C LEU A 725 7.93 -22.08 -14.92
N SER A 726 8.83 -21.55 -15.76
CA SER A 726 10.23 -21.98 -15.83
C SER A 726 11.02 -21.71 -14.55
N ASP A 727 10.67 -20.68 -13.80
CA ASP A 727 11.26 -20.33 -12.51
C ASP A 727 10.62 -21.04 -11.31
N GLY A 728 9.55 -21.80 -11.53
CA GLY A 728 8.82 -22.51 -10.47
C GLY A 728 7.55 -21.80 -10.00
N GLY A 729 7.32 -20.56 -10.45
CA GLY A 729 6.11 -19.79 -10.18
C GLY A 729 4.89 -20.30 -10.95
N PHE A 730 3.76 -19.61 -10.81
CA PHE A 730 2.48 -20.00 -11.39
C PHE A 730 1.73 -18.79 -11.93
N PRO A 731 1.06 -18.92 -13.10
CA PRO A 731 0.27 -17.84 -13.65
C PRO A 731 -0.97 -17.58 -12.80
N GLY A 732 -1.25 -16.29 -12.55
CA GLY A 732 -2.46 -15.78 -11.91
C GLY A 732 -2.85 -14.42 -12.49
N ALA A 733 -3.86 -13.77 -11.90
CA ALA A 733 -4.38 -12.49 -12.39
C ALA A 733 -3.33 -11.37 -12.47
N ALA A 734 -2.31 -11.43 -11.61
CA ALA A 734 -1.21 -10.46 -11.54
C ALA A 734 0.05 -10.89 -12.31
N GLY A 735 -0.04 -11.88 -13.21
CA GLY A 735 1.13 -12.44 -13.90
C GLY A 735 1.67 -13.68 -13.18
N ASP A 736 2.96 -13.70 -12.87
CA ASP A 736 3.57 -14.81 -12.13
C ASP A 736 3.33 -14.65 -10.61
N SER A 737 2.22 -15.21 -10.13
CA SER A 737 1.60 -14.84 -8.86
C SER A 737 2.09 -15.65 -7.66
N VAL A 738 2.38 -14.95 -6.56
CA VAL A 738 2.72 -15.55 -5.27
C VAL A 738 1.54 -16.33 -4.69
N ASN A 739 0.33 -15.77 -4.76
CA ASN A 739 -0.91 -16.40 -4.31
C ASN A 739 -1.15 -17.73 -5.02
N SER A 740 -1.06 -17.71 -6.36
CA SER A 740 -1.25 -18.91 -7.19
C SER A 740 -0.17 -19.96 -6.93
N ALA A 741 1.08 -19.56 -6.76
CA ALA A 741 2.16 -20.49 -6.42
C ALA A 741 1.94 -21.15 -5.05
N ALA A 742 1.49 -20.40 -4.05
CA ALA A 742 1.22 -20.92 -2.71
C ALA A 742 0.04 -21.92 -2.69
N LEU A 743 -1.05 -21.62 -3.40
CA LEU A 743 -2.18 -22.54 -3.57
C LEU A 743 -1.80 -23.78 -4.38
N ALA A 744 -0.99 -23.61 -5.43
CA ALA A 744 -0.49 -24.74 -6.22
C ALA A 744 0.40 -25.67 -5.37
N VAL A 745 1.19 -25.15 -4.42
CA VAL A 745 1.93 -25.96 -3.45
C VAL A 745 0.97 -26.82 -2.62
N GLN A 746 -0.10 -26.26 -2.08
CA GLN A 746 -1.10 -27.02 -1.31
C GLN A 746 -1.81 -28.08 -2.17
N GLY A 747 -2.25 -27.72 -3.37
CA GLY A 747 -2.92 -28.65 -4.28
C GLY A 747 -2.01 -29.81 -4.71
N LEU A 748 -0.79 -29.52 -5.17
CA LEU A 748 0.18 -30.54 -5.58
C LEU A 748 0.62 -31.44 -4.42
N SER A 749 0.59 -30.94 -3.18
CA SER A 749 0.98 -31.71 -1.99
C SER A 749 0.00 -32.84 -1.65
N LEU A 750 -1.20 -32.86 -2.24
CA LEU A 750 -2.12 -34.01 -2.17
C LEU A 750 -1.49 -35.30 -2.76
N ASP A 751 -0.56 -35.16 -3.71
CA ASP A 751 0.29 -36.25 -4.21
C ASP A 751 1.77 -35.80 -4.21
N ALA A 752 2.27 -35.44 -3.02
CA ALA A 752 3.62 -34.92 -2.83
C ALA A 752 4.72 -35.86 -3.36
N GLY A 753 4.48 -37.18 -3.35
CA GLY A 753 5.42 -38.16 -3.89
C GLY A 753 5.61 -38.01 -5.40
N LYS A 754 4.53 -37.78 -6.15
CA LYS A 754 4.55 -37.57 -7.60
C LYS A 754 5.03 -36.18 -8.00
N TYR A 755 4.65 -35.15 -7.25
CA TYR A 755 4.89 -33.74 -7.61
C TYR A 755 6.00 -33.07 -6.79
N ALA A 756 6.88 -33.85 -6.15
CA ALA A 756 7.95 -33.35 -5.28
C ALA A 756 8.80 -32.25 -5.95
N GLN A 757 9.17 -32.44 -7.22
CA GLN A 757 10.00 -31.46 -7.94
C GLN A 757 9.27 -30.14 -8.18
N GLN A 758 7.99 -30.20 -8.55
CA GLN A 758 7.16 -29.02 -8.75
C GLN A 758 6.99 -28.26 -7.42
N ILE A 759 6.71 -28.97 -6.33
CA ILE A 759 6.57 -28.40 -4.99
C ILE A 759 7.86 -27.70 -4.56
N THR A 760 9.02 -28.35 -4.70
CA THR A 760 10.32 -27.74 -4.35
C THR A 760 10.58 -26.48 -5.17
N ARG A 761 10.32 -26.50 -6.48
CA ARG A 761 10.52 -25.33 -7.34
C ARG A 761 9.57 -24.18 -6.96
N ALA A 762 8.33 -24.48 -6.63
CA ALA A 762 7.35 -23.48 -6.20
C ALA A 762 7.72 -22.86 -4.84
N ARG A 763 8.18 -23.65 -3.88
CA ARG A 763 8.67 -23.14 -2.59
C ARG A 763 9.93 -22.28 -2.76
N LYS A 764 10.82 -22.65 -3.68
CA LYS A 764 11.98 -21.83 -4.04
C LYS A 764 11.57 -20.51 -4.70
N PHE A 765 10.56 -20.55 -5.58
CA PHE A 765 9.97 -19.34 -6.15
C PHE A 765 9.42 -18.42 -5.05
N LEU A 766 8.59 -18.95 -4.14
CA LEU A 766 8.02 -18.20 -3.02
C LEU A 766 9.11 -17.61 -2.12
N ALA A 767 10.17 -18.36 -1.84
CA ALA A 767 11.34 -17.85 -1.10
C ALA A 767 11.96 -16.63 -1.81
N GLY A 768 12.06 -16.68 -3.14
CA GLY A 768 12.54 -15.56 -3.95
C GLY A 768 11.57 -14.38 -4.07
N GLN A 769 10.32 -14.52 -3.59
CA GLN A 769 9.33 -13.43 -3.56
C GLN A 769 9.12 -12.87 -2.14
N GLN A 770 9.74 -13.47 -1.12
CA GLN A 770 9.65 -12.99 0.26
C GLN A 770 10.57 -11.78 0.46
N ASN A 771 10.01 -10.70 0.99
CA ASN A 771 10.72 -9.49 1.36
C ASN A 771 11.35 -9.63 2.74
N SER A 772 12.25 -8.72 3.07
CA SER A 772 13.06 -8.79 4.29
C SER A 772 12.32 -8.53 5.59
N ASP A 773 11.24 -7.74 5.53
CA ASP A 773 10.28 -7.56 6.61
C ASP A 773 9.48 -8.85 6.91
N GLY A 774 9.62 -9.87 6.06
CA GLY A 774 8.95 -11.16 6.12
C GLY A 774 7.70 -11.27 5.26
N GLY A 775 7.15 -10.16 4.79
CA GLY A 775 6.01 -10.13 3.88
C GLY A 775 6.39 -10.56 2.46
N PHE A 776 5.42 -10.61 1.56
CA PHE A 776 5.59 -11.11 0.20
C PHE A 776 5.06 -10.11 -0.83
N ASN A 777 5.72 -10.08 -1.99
CA ASN A 777 5.20 -9.37 -3.16
C ASN A 777 3.94 -10.07 -3.71
N VAL A 778 3.13 -9.36 -4.48
CA VAL A 778 1.93 -9.93 -5.12
C VAL A 778 2.28 -10.90 -6.25
N ALA A 779 3.27 -10.53 -7.06
CA ALA A 779 3.72 -11.30 -8.23
C ALA A 779 5.16 -10.95 -8.58
N LYS A 780 5.86 -11.88 -9.22
CA LYS A 780 7.18 -11.64 -9.78
C LYS A 780 7.07 -10.67 -10.96
N GLY A 781 7.86 -9.60 -10.92
CA GLY A 781 7.80 -8.51 -11.91
C GLY A 781 6.66 -7.51 -11.71
N GLY A 782 5.88 -7.65 -10.63
CA GLY A 782 4.90 -6.65 -10.19
C GLY A 782 5.49 -5.56 -9.31
N GLN A 783 4.64 -4.66 -8.79
CA GLN A 783 5.04 -3.64 -7.80
C GLN A 783 5.75 -4.30 -6.61
N ARG A 784 6.96 -3.83 -6.30
CA ARG A 784 7.72 -4.30 -5.14
C ARG A 784 7.18 -3.70 -3.86
N GLY A 785 7.05 -4.54 -2.84
CA GLY A 785 6.50 -4.18 -1.52
C GLY A 785 5.68 -5.33 -0.94
N SER A 786 5.69 -5.43 0.39
CA SER A 786 4.95 -6.48 1.09
C SER A 786 3.45 -6.19 1.06
N ASP A 787 2.70 -7.10 0.45
CA ASP A 787 1.24 -7.09 0.44
C ASP A 787 0.72 -8.09 1.48
N LEU A 788 -0.23 -7.63 2.30
CA LEU A 788 -0.74 -8.43 3.42
C LEU A 788 -1.49 -9.68 2.93
N ARG A 789 -2.24 -9.58 1.83
CA ARG A 789 -2.99 -10.71 1.27
C ARG A 789 -2.07 -11.75 0.65
N ALA A 790 -1.09 -11.32 -0.15
CA ALA A 790 -0.05 -12.20 -0.68
C ALA A 790 0.73 -12.88 0.45
N SER A 791 1.05 -12.14 1.52
CA SER A 791 1.77 -12.68 2.68
C SER A 791 0.99 -13.75 3.42
N THR A 792 -0.30 -13.54 3.72
CA THR A 792 -1.12 -14.57 4.39
C THR A 792 -1.18 -15.87 3.58
N GLN A 793 -1.35 -15.77 2.26
CA GLN A 793 -1.45 -16.94 1.39
C GLN A 793 -0.10 -17.62 1.18
N ALA A 794 0.99 -16.86 1.02
CA ALA A 794 2.34 -17.40 0.85
C ALA A 794 2.83 -18.13 2.10
N VAL A 795 2.64 -17.53 3.29
CA VAL A 795 3.08 -18.12 4.56
C VAL A 795 2.34 -19.43 4.85
N GLY A 796 1.02 -19.44 4.69
CA GLY A 796 0.23 -20.66 4.89
C GLY A 796 0.47 -21.70 3.81
N GLY A 797 0.40 -21.30 2.54
CA GLY A 797 0.47 -22.22 1.39
C GLY A 797 1.85 -22.87 1.21
N SER A 798 2.94 -22.22 1.64
CA SER A 798 4.29 -22.79 1.62
C SER A 798 4.47 -24.05 2.46
N THR A 799 3.53 -24.33 3.38
CA THR A 799 3.50 -25.55 4.18
C THR A 799 3.01 -26.77 3.39
N GLY A 800 2.29 -26.55 2.28
CA GLY A 800 1.66 -27.61 1.49
C GLY A 800 0.47 -28.29 2.17
N ILE A 801 0.01 -27.80 3.33
CA ILE A 801 -1.10 -28.42 4.04
C ILE A 801 -2.41 -27.99 3.37
N SER A 802 -3.20 -28.98 2.94
CA SER A 802 -4.53 -28.76 2.38
C SER A 802 -5.49 -28.16 3.41
N PHE A 803 -6.32 -27.20 3.01
CA PHE A 803 -7.39 -26.69 3.88
C PHE A 803 -8.36 -27.79 4.33
N GLY A 804 -8.56 -28.82 3.51
CA GLY A 804 -9.40 -29.96 3.84
C GLY A 804 -8.85 -30.78 5.02
N THR A 805 -7.54 -30.74 5.29
CA THR A 805 -6.87 -31.54 6.33
C THR A 805 -6.13 -30.70 7.38
N LEU A 806 -6.08 -29.38 7.23
CA LEU A 806 -5.44 -28.48 8.18
C LEU A 806 -6.11 -28.58 9.56
N ILE A 807 -5.30 -28.79 10.61
CA ILE A 807 -5.71 -28.84 12.01
C ILE A 807 -4.60 -28.20 12.86
N ARG A 808 -4.98 -27.37 13.83
CA ARG A 808 -4.11 -26.77 14.83
C ARG A 808 -4.78 -26.79 16.20
N ASP A 809 -4.28 -27.61 17.11
CA ASP A 809 -4.74 -27.59 18.50
C ASP A 809 -4.26 -26.32 19.22
N LEU A 810 -5.20 -25.59 19.82
CA LEU A 810 -4.94 -24.43 20.66
C LEU A 810 -5.06 -24.75 22.16
N SER A 811 -5.24 -26.01 22.55
CA SER A 811 -5.23 -26.41 23.95
C SER A 811 -3.92 -25.98 24.64
N GLY A 812 -4.03 -25.49 25.89
CA GLY A 812 -2.87 -25.01 26.65
C GLY A 812 -2.39 -23.59 26.31
N THR A 813 -3.05 -22.86 25.42
CA THR A 813 -2.80 -21.42 25.21
C THR A 813 -3.79 -20.55 26.00
N SER A 814 -3.34 -19.39 26.46
CA SER A 814 -4.15 -18.46 27.27
C SER A 814 -4.81 -17.38 26.40
N PRO A 815 -6.06 -16.95 26.70
CA PRO A 815 -6.68 -15.80 26.06
C PRO A 815 -5.80 -14.55 26.18
N GLN A 816 -5.67 -13.80 25.09
CA GLN A 816 -4.97 -12.51 25.12
C GLN A 816 -5.87 -11.44 25.74
N PRO A 817 -5.32 -10.53 26.59
CA PRO A 817 -6.10 -9.42 27.11
C PRO A 817 -6.49 -8.48 25.96
N THR A 818 -7.78 -8.20 25.81
CA THR A 818 -8.29 -7.22 24.84
C THR A 818 -7.79 -5.82 25.22
N PRO A 819 -7.08 -5.10 24.34
CA PRO A 819 -6.70 -3.71 24.59
C PRO A 819 -7.97 -2.85 24.73
N SER A 820 -8.22 -2.28 25.91
CA SER A 820 -9.40 -1.44 26.15
C SER A 820 -9.21 -0.05 25.54
N VAL A 821 -10.15 0.36 24.69
CA VAL A 821 -10.27 1.76 24.20
C VAL A 821 -10.90 2.60 25.31
N SER A 822 -10.10 3.26 26.13
CA SER A 822 -10.58 4.32 27.01
C SER A 822 -9.51 5.39 27.17
N ALA A 823 -9.74 6.52 26.51
CA ALA A 823 -9.14 7.78 26.91
C ALA A 823 -9.79 8.21 28.24
N SER A 824 -9.13 7.91 29.35
CA SER A 824 -9.21 8.66 30.62
C SER A 824 -7.95 8.34 31.41
N ALA A 825 -7.31 9.39 31.94
CA ALA A 825 -6.18 9.27 32.85
C ALA A 825 -6.49 8.25 33.97
N PRO A 826 -5.50 7.50 34.48
CA PRO A 826 -5.77 6.56 35.56
C PRO A 826 -6.25 7.31 36.80
N ASP A 827 -7.49 7.03 37.20
CA ASP A 827 -8.00 7.38 38.52
C ASP A 827 -7.11 6.70 39.56
N ILE A 828 -6.43 7.51 40.38
CA ILE A 828 -5.81 7.07 41.61
C ILE A 828 -6.94 6.68 42.55
N VAL A 829 -7.30 5.40 42.53
CA VAL A 829 -8.04 4.79 43.63
C VAL A 829 -7.00 4.52 44.72
N THR A 830 -7.07 5.29 45.80
CA THR A 830 -6.53 4.92 47.10
C THR A 830 -7.62 4.21 47.89
N PRO A 831 -7.65 2.86 47.97
CA PRO A 831 -8.26 2.19 49.10
C PRO A 831 -7.22 2.22 50.22
N GLY A 832 -7.23 3.33 50.96
CA GLY A 832 -6.70 3.30 52.32
C GLY A 832 -7.70 2.57 53.20
N GLY A 833 -7.25 1.53 53.89
CA GLY A 833 -7.98 0.94 55.01
C GLY A 833 -7.88 -0.57 55.10
N ASP A 834 -6.73 -1.07 55.54
CA ASP A 834 -6.66 -2.36 56.22
C ASP A 834 -7.69 -2.42 57.36
N THR A 835 -8.33 -3.58 57.54
CA THR A 835 -8.27 -4.31 58.82
C THR A 835 -8.76 -5.75 58.61
N GLY A 836 -7.84 -6.71 58.79
CA GLY A 836 -8.21 -8.02 59.32
C GLY A 836 -8.33 -7.95 60.85
N GLY A 837 -9.23 -8.72 61.45
CA GLY A 837 -9.28 -8.90 62.90
C GLY A 837 -10.52 -9.60 63.44
N THR A 838 -10.41 -10.91 63.71
CA THR A 838 -11.39 -11.69 64.46
C THR A 838 -11.15 -11.58 65.98
N GLY A 839 -12.14 -11.04 66.72
CA GLY A 839 -12.54 -11.41 68.10
C GLY A 839 -11.72 -10.98 69.32
N GLY A 840 -12.22 -10.00 70.09
CA GLY A 840 -12.23 -10.01 71.57
C GLY A 840 -11.11 -9.30 72.38
N SER A 841 -11.41 -8.07 72.84
CA SER A 841 -11.05 -7.42 74.13
C SER A 841 -9.59 -7.33 74.66
N THR A 842 -9.12 -6.08 74.72
CA THR A 842 -8.28 -5.38 75.75
C THR A 842 -6.97 -5.98 76.29
N ALA A 843 -5.86 -5.30 75.95
CA ALA A 843 -4.60 -5.01 76.69
C ALA A 843 -3.49 -4.83 75.61
N GLY A 844 -2.68 -3.77 75.53
CA GLY A 844 -1.74 -3.23 76.51
C GLY A 844 -0.30 -3.55 76.07
N SER A 845 0.56 -2.52 75.88
CA SER A 845 2.03 -2.59 75.65
C SER A 845 2.47 -3.13 74.27
N GLY A 846 3.45 -2.62 73.52
CA GLY A 846 4.52 -1.65 73.75
C GLY A 846 5.73 -2.04 72.88
N GLY A 847 6.17 -1.12 71.99
CA GLY A 847 7.56 -0.87 71.56
C GLY A 847 8.43 -1.94 70.87
N GLY A 848 9.06 -1.53 69.75
CA GLY A 848 10.29 -2.10 69.18
C GLY A 848 10.32 -2.04 67.65
N VAL A 849 10.63 -0.92 67.00
CA VAL A 849 11.96 -0.36 66.63
C VAL A 849 12.86 -1.31 65.80
N LEU A 850 12.88 -1.00 64.49
CA LEU A 850 13.96 -1.00 63.47
C LEU A 850 15.02 -2.13 63.41
N ALA A 851 15.09 -2.78 62.23
CA ALA A 851 16.24 -2.79 61.31
C ALA A 851 15.77 -3.37 59.95
N SER A 852 15.82 -2.63 58.82
CA SER A 852 16.90 -2.60 57.79
C SER A 852 17.21 -4.01 57.24
N THR A 853 17.12 -4.34 55.95
CA THR A 853 17.62 -3.74 54.69
C THR A 853 16.91 -4.46 53.53
N GLY A 854 16.75 -3.96 52.30
CA GLY A 854 17.54 -2.94 51.61
C GLY A 854 18.64 -3.56 50.73
N VAL A 855 18.28 -4.41 49.75
CA VAL A 855 19.14 -4.86 48.64
C VAL A 855 18.19 -5.05 47.43
N GLN A 856 18.11 -4.14 46.46
CA GLN A 856 18.88 -4.21 45.20
C GLN A 856 18.75 -2.89 44.39
N VAL A 857 19.02 -1.73 45.01
CA VAL A 857 19.17 -0.46 44.26
C VAL A 857 20.48 0.29 44.58
N GLY A 858 21.23 -0.12 45.62
CA GLY A 858 22.53 0.51 45.95
C GLY A 858 23.74 -0.04 45.17
N THR A 859 23.66 -1.27 44.66
CA THR A 859 24.80 -1.95 44.01
C THR A 859 25.10 -1.44 42.60
N LEU A 860 24.11 -0.91 41.87
CA LEU A 860 24.34 -0.34 40.53
C LEU A 860 24.89 1.10 40.59
N THR A 861 24.47 1.89 41.59
CA THR A 861 24.96 3.27 41.77
C THR A 861 26.38 3.33 42.33
N GLY A 862 26.76 2.36 43.18
CA GLY A 862 28.12 2.25 43.72
C GLY A 862 29.18 1.87 42.67
N ILE A 863 28.83 0.98 41.73
CA ILE A 863 29.73 0.56 40.65
C ILE A 863 29.96 1.72 39.66
N ALA A 864 28.91 2.49 39.33
CA ALA A 864 29.03 3.67 38.48
C ALA A 864 29.93 4.75 39.13
N ALA A 865 29.76 5.01 40.43
CA ALA A 865 30.60 5.97 41.15
C ALA A 865 32.08 5.52 41.27
N LEU A 866 32.33 4.22 41.45
CA LEU A 866 33.69 3.65 41.46
C LEU A 866 34.37 3.74 40.09
N LEU A 867 33.66 3.48 39.00
CA LEU A 867 34.21 3.59 37.64
C LEU A 867 34.55 5.04 37.28
N VAL A 868 33.71 6.01 37.69
CA VAL A 868 33.98 7.44 37.52
C VAL A 868 35.18 7.89 38.37
N LEU A 869 35.29 7.42 39.63
CA LEU A 869 36.41 7.75 40.51
C LEU A 869 37.74 7.11 40.06
N VAL A 870 37.71 5.90 39.51
CA VAL A 870 38.89 5.23 38.94
C VAL A 870 39.33 5.93 37.66
N GLY A 871 38.40 6.26 36.76
CA GLY A 871 38.67 7.03 35.54
C GLY A 871 39.24 8.42 35.83
N TRP A 872 38.70 9.12 36.82
CA TRP A 872 39.21 10.43 37.24
C TRP A 872 40.60 10.33 37.87
N ARG A 873 40.87 9.31 38.70
CA ARG A 873 42.21 9.07 39.27
C ARG A 873 43.26 8.69 38.21
N THR A 874 42.89 7.96 37.16
CA THR A 874 43.82 7.66 36.05
C THR A 874 44.15 8.91 35.23
N VAL A 875 43.19 9.79 34.97
CA VAL A 875 43.41 11.06 34.24
C VAL A 875 44.23 12.06 35.07
N VAL A 876 44.00 12.15 36.38
CA VAL A 876 44.78 13.01 37.29
C VAL A 876 46.18 12.43 37.56
N GLY A 877 46.33 11.10 37.58
CA GLY A 877 47.62 10.42 37.69
C GLY A 877 48.50 10.55 36.44
N ALA A 878 47.90 10.49 35.24
CA ALA A 878 48.59 10.72 33.97
C ALA A 878 49.04 12.20 33.81
N ARG A 879 48.21 13.15 34.27
CA ARG A 879 48.56 14.59 34.26
C ARG A 879 49.56 15.01 35.34
N ARG A 880 49.78 14.21 36.39
CA ARG A 880 50.79 14.44 37.44
C ARG A 880 52.13 13.73 37.20
N ARG A 881 52.26 12.88 36.17
CA ARG A 881 53.53 12.22 35.78
C ARG A 881 54.36 12.98 34.73
N THR A 882 53.87 14.11 34.21
CA THR A 882 54.57 14.97 33.24
C THR A 882 55.14 16.27 33.82
N GLY A 883 55.14 16.44 35.15
CA GLY A 883 55.80 17.56 35.83
C GLY A 883 56.75 17.06 36.91
N VAL A 884 58.02 17.49 36.86
CA VAL A 884 59.10 17.28 37.83
C VAL A 884 60.02 16.06 37.57
N ARG A 885 60.91 16.21 36.59
CA ARG A 885 62.36 15.95 36.77
C ARG A 885 63.17 16.95 35.92
N GLY A 886 63.68 17.97 36.57
CA GLY A 886 64.97 18.59 36.25
C GLY A 886 65.74 18.73 37.58
N PRO A 887 66.99 19.20 37.62
CA PRO A 887 68.04 19.24 36.61
C PRO A 887 69.28 18.39 37.03
N ARG A 888 70.10 17.98 36.06
CA ARG A 888 71.58 17.90 36.16
C ARG A 888 72.18 17.64 34.80
#